data_AF-A0A8F3AHW2-F1
#
_entry.id   AF-A0A8F3AHW2-F1
#
_cell.length_a   1.000
_cell.length_b   1.000
_cell.length_c   1.000
_cell.angle_alpha   90.00
_cell.angle_beta   90.00
_cell.angle_gamma   90.00
#
_symmetry.space_group_name_H-M   'P 1'
#
loop_
_entity.id
_entity.type
_entity.pdbx_description
1 polymer ?
#
loop_
_entity_poly.entity_id
_entity_poly.type
_entity_poly.pdbx_seq_one_letter_code
_entity_poly.pdbx_strand_id
1 'polypeptide(L)'
;MLLSRSVALSILATLGVNGLVIPNIGDVIDVFKSTSTDLAALKEDISHKTEQFVSDLKASGHKLVAPENAAPLYSKEGLRDVIPHKYIIVFKDGVSKDYADFHANWVADIHAQEVGKADKSDPFFSTLDVEKVEGGITDTFDVANTLSGYTGYFLDSVVDLIRRDPAVAHVEKDSKVYANEFDVQKGAPWGLARISHRPPLSLSSFNQYLHDTEGGAGVTSYVIDTGVYVDHSQFEGRAKWGKTIPTGDTDNDANGHGTHCAGTIASKDFGVSKKAHVVAVKVLGSNGSGSMSDVLKGVEFAAKSHQEDAKSGKKGFKGSTANMSLGGGKSPALDMAVNAAVKAGLHFAVAAGNENQDAANTSPASAELAVTVGASTISDARAYFSNYGDTVDIFAPGLNILSTYIGSDTATATLSGTSMASPHIAGLLAYFVSLQPGSDSEFFVSDKGVSPGQLKKNLINYATKNILTDIPNDGTPNLLAFNGAGHNLTSFWNGEAVEETEEKKKTVSLGAKVDELIAKVEKDSSHLVDDVKKLVSDLYNKEKLAMSTPAKRRLMRDFKRMQSDAPSGVSASPLPDNVMSWNAVIIGPAETPFEDGTFKLVLQFDEQYPNKPPSVKFMSEMFHPNVYASGELCLDILQNRWSPTYDVSSILTSIQSLLNDPNISSPANVEAANLYKDHRSQYIKRVREVVEKSWDEDDDDDEDDSDEE
;
A
#
# COMPACT_ATOMS: atom_id res chain seq x y z
N MET A 1 9.87 51.04 33.77
CA MET A 1 9.50 49.61 33.70
C MET A 1 8.05 49.49 34.12
N LEU A 2 7.15 49.21 33.19
CA LEU A 2 5.77 48.83 33.51
C LEU A 2 5.78 47.31 33.69
N LEU A 3 5.77 46.86 34.94
CA LEU A 3 5.51 45.46 35.28
C LEU A 3 4.04 45.17 34.98
N SER A 4 3.77 44.07 34.27
CA SER A 4 2.43 43.68 33.86
C SER A 4 1.59 43.29 35.09
N ARG A 5 0.29 43.56 35.02
CA ARG A 5 -0.72 43.35 36.07
C ARG A 5 -0.80 41.93 36.64
N SER A 6 -0.17 40.95 35.99
CA SER A 6 -0.26 39.53 36.37
C SER A 6 0.60 39.19 37.59
N VAL A 7 1.74 39.86 37.77
CA VAL A 7 2.67 39.56 38.88
C VAL A 7 2.12 40.00 40.24
N ALA A 8 1.27 41.03 40.26
CA ALA A 8 0.64 41.52 41.49
C ALA A 8 -0.54 40.65 41.95
N LEU A 9 -1.21 39.91 41.05
CA LEU A 9 -2.33 39.04 41.43
C LEU A 9 -1.86 37.72 42.07
N SER A 10 -0.71 37.18 41.66
CA SER A 10 -0.19 35.92 42.22
C SER A 10 0.29 36.05 43.67
N ILE A 11 0.69 37.26 44.10
CA ILE A 11 1.12 37.53 45.48
C ILE A 11 -0.09 37.71 46.43
N LEU A 12 -1.26 38.07 45.92
CA LEU A 12 -2.48 38.22 46.74
C LEU A 12 -3.28 36.92 46.89
N ALA A 13 -3.02 35.90 46.07
CA ALA A 13 -3.67 34.60 46.17
C ALA A 13 -3.07 33.67 47.25
N THR A 14 -1.86 33.97 47.74
CA THR A 14 -1.16 33.17 48.76
C THR A 14 -1.50 33.54 50.20
N LEU A 15 -2.34 34.55 50.44
CA LEU A 15 -2.83 34.90 51.78
C LEU A 15 -4.36 34.83 51.81
N GLY A 16 -4.88 33.62 51.93
CA GLY A 16 -6.28 33.39 52.22
C GLY A 16 -6.65 33.92 53.60
N VAL A 17 -7.20 35.14 53.66
CA VAL A 17 -7.96 35.63 54.81
C VAL A 17 -9.26 36.25 54.32
N ASN A 18 -10.39 35.66 54.73
CA ASN A 18 -11.74 36.16 54.52
C ASN A 18 -11.91 37.54 55.21
N GLY A 19 -12.28 38.58 54.45
CA GLY A 19 -12.88 39.78 55.04
C GLY A 19 -12.68 41.09 54.27
N LEU A 20 -13.80 41.61 53.76
CA LEU A 20 -14.13 43.02 53.51
C LEU A 20 -13.36 43.86 52.46
N VAL A 21 -14.15 44.27 51.45
CA VAL A 21 -14.30 45.59 50.81
C VAL A 21 -13.02 46.32 50.34
N ILE A 22 -12.88 46.38 49.02
CA ILE A 22 -11.94 47.21 48.25
C ILE A 22 -12.41 48.68 48.24
N PRO A 23 -11.59 49.66 48.65
CA PRO A 23 -11.65 51.01 48.09
C PRO A 23 -10.73 51.15 46.86
N ASN A 24 -11.11 52.07 46.00
CA ASN A 24 -10.75 52.23 44.60
C ASN A 24 -9.24 52.53 44.35
N ILE A 25 -8.77 52.22 43.13
CA ILE A 25 -7.39 52.26 42.60
C ILE A 25 -6.71 53.66 42.58
N GLY A 26 -7.27 54.67 43.27
CA GLY A 26 -6.80 56.05 43.27
C GLY A 26 -5.69 56.40 44.28
N ASP A 27 -5.53 55.64 45.37
CA ASP A 27 -4.70 56.10 46.51
C ASP A 27 -3.26 55.55 46.57
N VAL A 28 -2.82 54.76 45.58
CA VAL A 28 -1.48 54.10 45.60
C VAL A 28 -0.40 54.91 44.86
N ILE A 29 -0.72 56.08 44.30
CA ILE A 29 0.27 56.86 43.51
C ILE A 29 1.22 57.73 44.36
N ASP A 30 0.97 57.95 45.66
CA ASP A 30 1.79 58.90 46.45
C ASP A 30 2.81 58.30 47.44
N VAL A 31 2.94 56.98 47.57
CA VAL A 31 3.92 56.40 48.53
C VAL A 31 5.32 56.22 47.93
N PHE A 32 5.49 56.23 46.61
CA PHE A 32 6.79 56.01 45.95
C PHE A 32 7.60 57.28 45.64
N LYS A 33 7.30 58.42 46.27
CA LYS A 33 8.07 59.67 46.06
C LYS A 33 8.99 60.11 47.20
N SER A 34 9.15 59.35 48.28
CA SER A 34 10.19 59.68 49.26
C SER A 34 10.72 58.47 50.00
N THR A 35 11.88 57.95 49.56
CA THR A 35 13.08 57.70 50.38
C THR A 35 14.07 56.85 49.59
N SER A 36 15.07 57.50 48.97
CA SER A 36 16.22 56.85 48.32
C SER A 36 17.20 56.21 49.32
N THR A 37 16.76 55.95 50.55
CA THR A 37 17.58 55.47 51.66
C THR A 37 17.33 53.99 51.98
N ASP A 38 16.22 53.41 51.54
CA ASP A 38 15.90 51.99 51.78
C ASP A 38 16.38 51.04 50.68
N LEU A 39 16.79 51.53 49.50
CA LEU A 39 17.30 50.66 48.44
C LEU A 39 18.69 50.09 48.74
N ALA A 40 19.48 50.78 49.57
CA ALA A 40 20.80 50.33 50.00
C ALA A 40 20.69 49.29 51.13
N ALA A 41 19.80 49.51 52.10
CA ALA A 41 19.51 48.55 53.17
C ALA A 41 18.83 47.28 52.64
N LEU A 42 17.95 47.39 51.64
CA LEU A 42 17.36 46.22 50.97
C LEU A 42 18.39 45.48 50.10
N LYS A 43 19.35 46.19 49.48
CA LYS A 43 20.46 45.56 48.76
C LYS A 43 21.45 44.87 49.72
N GLU A 44 21.72 45.43 50.89
CA GLU A 44 22.54 44.79 51.92
C GLU A 44 21.82 43.60 52.55
N ASP A 45 20.52 43.67 52.85
CA ASP A 45 19.75 42.54 53.40
C ASP A 45 19.57 41.41 52.37
N ILE A 46 19.38 41.75 51.09
CA ILE A 46 19.40 40.78 49.99
C ILE A 46 20.81 40.23 49.78
N SER A 47 21.86 41.05 49.79
CA SER A 47 23.25 40.58 49.64
C SER A 47 23.67 39.68 50.80
N HIS A 48 23.27 39.99 52.04
CA HIS A 48 23.59 39.20 53.22
C HIS A 48 22.77 37.92 53.28
N LYS A 49 21.50 37.93 52.87
CA LYS A 49 20.71 36.70 52.68
C LYS A 49 21.21 35.85 51.52
N THR A 50 21.73 36.47 50.46
CA THR A 50 22.32 35.78 49.31
C THR A 50 23.70 35.21 49.68
N GLU A 51 24.52 35.92 50.44
CA GLU A 51 25.81 35.43 50.94
C GLU A 51 25.64 34.36 52.01
N GLN A 52 24.62 34.46 52.86
CA GLN A 52 24.27 33.44 53.84
C GLN A 52 23.67 32.21 53.16
N PHE A 53 22.81 32.37 52.15
CA PHE A 53 22.34 31.26 51.31
C PHE A 53 23.46 30.61 50.50
N VAL A 54 24.42 31.38 49.95
CA VAL A 54 25.60 30.86 49.23
C VAL A 54 26.61 30.24 50.19
N SER A 55 26.73 30.74 51.42
CA SER A 55 27.53 30.13 52.49
C SER A 55 26.90 28.83 52.96
N ASP A 56 25.57 28.79 53.10
CA ASP A 56 24.79 27.61 53.47
C ASP A 56 24.78 26.58 52.33
N LEU A 57 24.79 27.00 51.05
CA LEU A 57 24.98 26.12 49.88
C LEU A 57 26.41 25.55 49.78
N LYS A 58 27.43 26.37 50.11
CA LYS A 58 28.82 25.90 50.18
C LYS A 58 29.06 25.01 51.40
N ALA A 59 28.29 25.17 52.46
CA ALA A 59 28.31 24.33 53.65
C ALA A 59 27.43 23.07 53.52
N SER A 60 26.42 23.05 52.64
CA SER A 60 25.44 21.94 52.52
C SER A 60 25.90 20.75 51.68
N GLY A 61 27.10 20.76 51.11
CA GLY A 61 27.68 19.55 50.52
C GLY A 61 26.93 18.99 49.30
N HIS A 62 26.23 19.85 48.55
CA HIS A 62 25.65 19.46 47.26
C HIS A 62 26.76 19.24 46.23
N LYS A 63 27.31 18.02 46.20
CA LYS A 63 28.36 17.61 45.27
C LYS A 63 27.74 16.93 44.07
N LEU A 64 27.68 17.65 42.96
CA LEU A 64 27.38 17.05 41.66
C LEU A 64 28.41 15.98 41.33
N VAL A 65 27.94 14.86 40.80
CA VAL A 65 28.82 13.81 40.29
C VAL A 65 29.52 14.28 39.01
N ALA A 66 30.61 13.60 38.68
CA ALA A 66 31.32 13.83 37.43
C ALA A 66 30.41 13.47 36.22
N PRO A 67 30.55 14.14 35.07
CA PRO A 67 29.66 13.93 33.91
C PRO A 67 29.52 12.47 33.46
N GLU A 68 30.58 11.67 33.58
CA GLU A 68 30.60 10.25 33.26
C GLU A 68 29.69 9.40 34.17
N ASN A 69 29.33 9.93 35.34
CA ASN A 69 28.44 9.30 36.32
C ASN A 69 27.05 9.95 36.34
N ALA A 70 26.75 10.87 35.42
CA ALA A 70 25.45 11.51 35.33
C ALA A 70 24.34 10.48 35.12
N ALA A 71 23.19 10.72 35.73
CA ALA A 71 21.99 9.90 35.57
C ALA A 71 21.66 9.72 34.08
N PRO A 72 21.17 8.54 33.66
CA PRO A 72 20.82 8.30 32.27
C PRO A 72 19.74 9.28 31.80
N LEU A 73 19.90 9.77 30.57
CA LEU A 73 18.87 10.50 29.85
C LEU A 73 18.18 9.49 28.92
N TYR A 74 16.93 9.17 29.23
CA TYR A 74 16.11 8.33 28.37
C TYR A 74 15.47 9.19 27.29
N SER A 75 15.91 8.94 26.06
CA SER A 75 15.10 9.12 24.85
C SER A 75 14.93 7.72 24.29
N LYS A 76 13.78 7.07 24.52
CA LYS A 76 13.54 5.79 23.83
C LYS A 76 13.56 6.08 22.32
N GLU A 77 14.37 5.34 21.58
CA GLU A 77 14.12 5.12 20.15
C GLU A 77 12.69 4.59 20.03
N GLY A 78 11.72 5.41 19.61
CA GLY A 78 10.32 4.97 19.58
C GLY A 78 9.28 5.95 20.12
N LEU A 79 9.68 7.05 20.78
CA LEU A 79 8.77 8.04 21.34
C LEU A 79 8.22 8.97 20.24
N ARG A 80 7.00 8.67 19.80
CA ARG A 80 6.20 9.62 19.02
C ARG A 80 5.85 10.81 19.89
N ASP A 81 5.81 12.00 19.28
CA ASP A 81 5.23 13.21 19.90
C ASP A 81 5.90 13.64 21.21
N VAL A 82 7.24 13.58 21.23
CA VAL A 82 8.06 14.22 22.27
C VAL A 82 7.69 15.69 22.36
N ILE A 83 7.43 16.17 23.58
CA ILE A 83 7.18 17.58 23.83
C ILE A 83 8.56 18.27 23.92
N PRO A 84 8.91 19.17 22.98
CA PRO A 84 10.24 19.77 22.96
C PRO A 84 10.58 20.43 24.29
N HIS A 85 11.83 20.28 24.74
CA HIS A 85 12.35 20.85 25.98
C HIS A 85 11.59 20.51 27.27
N LYS A 86 10.64 19.58 27.25
CA LYS A 86 9.92 19.14 28.44
C LYS A 86 10.47 17.81 28.92
N TYR A 87 10.69 17.71 30.22
CA TYR A 87 11.38 16.57 30.84
C TYR A 87 10.64 16.07 32.09
N ILE A 88 10.74 14.78 32.34
CA ILE A 88 10.34 14.08 33.56
C ILE A 88 11.62 13.71 34.31
N ILE A 89 11.77 14.19 35.53
CA ILE A 89 12.92 13.95 36.40
C ILE A 89 12.47 13.03 37.53
N VAL A 90 13.12 11.89 37.68
CA VAL A 90 12.79 10.89 38.70
C VAL A 90 13.92 10.81 39.71
N PHE A 91 13.58 10.91 41.01
CA PHE A 91 14.54 10.72 42.10
C PHE A 91 14.77 9.23 42.42
N LYS A 92 15.89 8.93 43.07
CA LYS A 92 16.18 7.61 43.63
C LYS A 92 15.27 7.32 44.82
N ASP A 93 15.03 6.04 45.07
CA ASP A 93 14.28 5.60 46.24
C ASP A 93 14.90 6.13 47.54
N GLY A 94 14.06 6.66 48.43
CA GLY A 94 14.46 7.13 49.76
C GLY A 94 14.99 8.56 49.83
N VAL A 95 14.91 9.35 48.76
CA VAL A 95 15.17 10.80 48.83
C VAL A 95 14.17 11.47 49.76
N SER A 96 14.65 12.24 50.73
CA SER A 96 13.78 12.94 51.68
C SER A 96 13.09 14.14 51.04
N LYS A 97 11.91 14.50 51.55
CA LYS A 97 11.19 15.70 51.11
C LYS A 97 12.04 16.96 51.23
N ASP A 98 12.77 17.12 52.34
CA ASP A 98 13.67 18.26 52.56
C ASP A 98 14.75 18.37 51.48
N TYR A 99 15.27 17.23 51.02
CA TYR A 99 16.26 17.23 49.94
C TYR A 99 15.61 17.53 48.58
N ALA A 100 14.41 16.99 48.31
CA ALA A 100 13.68 17.29 47.09
C ALA A 100 13.33 18.78 46.99
N ASP A 101 12.94 19.41 48.10
CA ASP A 101 12.66 20.85 48.19
C ASP A 101 13.95 21.68 47.99
N PHE A 102 15.07 21.25 48.60
CA PHE A 102 16.38 21.84 48.34
C PHE A 102 16.75 21.75 46.84
N HIS A 103 16.60 20.58 46.24
CA HIS A 103 16.90 20.33 44.83
C HIS A 103 16.05 21.22 43.92
N ALA A 104 14.75 21.32 44.16
CA ALA A 104 13.85 22.15 43.37
C ALA A 104 14.26 23.64 43.40
N ASN A 105 14.65 24.16 44.56
CA ASN A 105 15.15 25.53 44.70
C ASN A 105 16.47 25.72 43.93
N TRP A 106 17.41 24.77 44.05
CA TRP A 106 18.65 24.80 43.29
C TRP A 106 18.41 24.77 41.78
N VAL A 107 17.46 23.96 41.31
CA VAL A 107 17.06 23.88 39.90
C VAL A 107 16.47 25.20 39.39
N ALA A 108 15.62 25.85 40.20
CA ALA A 108 15.06 27.14 39.86
C ALA A 108 16.15 28.21 39.67
N ASP A 109 17.16 28.22 40.55
CA ASP A 109 18.28 29.16 40.47
C ASP A 109 19.14 28.94 39.22
N ILE A 110 19.54 27.69 38.92
CA ILE A 110 20.34 27.39 37.73
C ILE A 110 19.52 27.65 36.45
N HIS A 111 18.22 27.36 36.46
CA HIS A 111 17.35 27.61 35.33
C HIS A 111 17.30 29.11 34.99
N ALA A 112 17.06 29.95 35.99
CA ALA A 112 17.03 31.41 35.81
C ALA A 112 18.38 31.95 35.29
N GLN A 113 19.50 31.39 35.77
CA GLN A 113 20.83 31.79 35.31
C GLN A 113 21.12 31.38 33.87
N GLU A 114 20.78 30.15 33.47
CA GLU A 114 21.06 29.63 32.14
C GLU A 114 20.13 30.24 31.08
N VAL A 115 18.84 30.41 31.40
CA VAL A 115 17.89 31.13 30.53
C VAL A 115 18.31 32.58 30.33
N GLY A 116 18.84 33.23 31.37
CA GLY A 116 19.37 34.60 31.26
C GLY A 116 20.59 34.75 30.35
N LYS A 117 21.32 33.66 30.09
CA LYS A 117 22.49 33.63 29.19
C LYS A 117 22.17 33.14 27.77
N ALA A 118 21.08 32.41 27.61
CA ALA A 118 20.70 31.80 26.33
C ALA A 118 20.35 32.85 25.26
N ASP A 119 20.66 32.54 24.01
CA ASP A 119 20.26 33.37 22.88
C ASP A 119 18.73 33.27 22.69
N LYS A 120 18.05 34.39 22.42
CA LYS A 120 16.61 34.40 22.18
C LYS A 120 16.19 33.61 20.93
N SER A 121 17.12 33.28 20.04
CA SER A 121 16.87 32.38 18.92
C SER A 121 16.91 30.89 19.29
N ASP A 122 17.23 30.54 20.53
CA ASP A 122 17.23 29.15 20.99
C ASP A 122 15.82 28.53 20.88
N PRO A 123 15.68 27.30 20.34
CA PRO A 123 14.39 26.62 20.19
C PRO A 123 13.57 26.53 21.48
N PHE A 124 14.22 26.55 22.64
CA PHE A 124 13.58 26.61 23.95
C PHE A 124 12.56 27.75 24.05
N PHE A 125 12.91 28.97 23.64
CA PHE A 125 12.01 30.12 23.76
C PHE A 125 10.79 30.01 22.85
N SER A 126 10.98 29.49 21.63
CA SER A 126 9.85 29.25 20.72
C SER A 126 8.88 28.19 21.25
N THR A 127 9.41 27.20 21.99
CA THR A 127 8.59 26.16 22.63
C THR A 127 7.74 26.75 23.74
N LEU A 128 8.32 27.59 24.60
CA LEU A 128 7.59 28.26 25.67
C LEU A 128 6.43 29.12 25.15
N ASP A 129 6.64 29.83 24.04
CA ASP A 129 5.60 30.65 23.39
C ASP A 129 4.46 29.80 22.83
N VAL A 130 4.77 28.65 22.22
CA VAL A 130 3.77 27.71 21.65
C VAL A 130 2.94 27.06 22.75
N GLU A 131 3.61 26.55 23.79
CA GLU A 131 2.99 25.86 24.92
C GLU A 131 2.38 26.82 25.96
N LYS A 132 2.66 28.13 25.83
CA LYS A 132 2.20 29.21 26.73
C LYS A 132 2.59 28.98 28.19
N VAL A 133 3.85 28.66 28.42
CA VAL A 133 4.45 28.39 29.73
C VAL A 133 5.69 29.26 29.97
N GLU A 134 6.11 29.44 31.22
CA GLU A 134 7.22 30.35 31.59
C GLU A 134 8.61 29.68 31.63
N GLY A 135 8.69 28.34 31.60
CA GLY A 135 9.93 27.59 31.78
C GLY A 135 10.18 27.18 33.24
N GLY A 136 11.06 26.20 33.45
CA GLY A 136 11.40 25.69 34.78
C GLY A 136 10.51 24.53 35.22
N ILE A 137 10.51 24.23 36.52
CA ILE A 137 9.67 23.18 37.10
C ILE A 137 8.19 23.58 36.96
N THR A 138 7.39 22.71 36.34
CA THR A 138 5.96 22.94 36.16
C THR A 138 5.12 22.23 37.21
N ASP A 139 5.43 20.97 37.51
CA ASP A 139 4.67 20.15 38.45
C ASP A 139 5.58 19.16 39.18
N THR A 140 5.22 18.80 40.41
CA THR A 140 5.90 17.76 41.21
C THR A 140 4.98 16.56 41.39
N PHE A 141 5.56 15.37 41.55
CA PHE A 141 4.81 14.14 41.80
C PHE A 141 5.44 13.30 42.91
N ASP A 142 4.59 12.66 43.70
CA ASP A 142 4.94 11.67 44.72
C ASP A 142 3.86 10.58 44.70
N VAL A 143 4.26 9.38 44.28
CA VAL A 143 3.41 8.20 44.24
C VAL A 143 3.76 7.30 45.42
N ALA A 144 2.95 7.42 46.46
CA ALA A 144 3.00 6.58 47.66
C ALA A 144 4.37 6.54 48.39
N ASN A 145 5.19 7.60 48.29
CA ASN A 145 6.59 7.65 48.75
C ASN A 145 7.50 6.58 48.11
N THR A 146 7.04 5.94 47.04
CA THR A 146 7.80 4.90 46.30
C THR A 146 8.39 5.42 45.00
N LEU A 147 7.85 6.52 44.47
CA LEU A 147 8.34 7.18 43.27
C LEU A 147 8.08 8.68 43.41
N SER A 148 9.12 9.49 43.38
CA SER A 148 8.99 10.95 43.47
C SER A 148 9.84 11.64 42.42
N GLY A 149 9.46 12.86 42.07
CA GLY A 149 10.11 13.62 41.03
C GLY A 149 9.32 14.86 40.63
N TYR A 150 9.67 15.41 39.47
CA TYR A 150 9.00 16.57 38.91
C TYR A 150 9.07 16.59 37.39
N THR A 151 8.24 17.45 36.79
CA THR A 151 8.25 17.74 35.36
C THR A 151 8.57 19.22 35.15
N GLY A 152 9.12 19.55 33.99
CA GLY A 152 9.39 20.95 33.67
C GLY A 152 10.00 21.17 32.29
N TYR A 153 10.07 22.45 31.90
CA TYR A 153 10.67 22.88 30.64
C TYR A 153 12.07 23.43 30.90
N PHE A 154 13.09 22.81 30.30
CA PHE A 154 14.49 23.14 30.56
C PHE A 154 15.32 23.23 29.28
N LEU A 155 16.34 24.08 29.32
CA LEU A 155 17.46 24.05 28.36
C LEU A 155 18.26 22.77 28.58
N ASP A 156 18.87 22.24 27.50
CA ASP A 156 19.68 21.02 27.58
C ASP A 156 20.86 21.19 28.56
N SER A 157 21.42 22.40 28.67
CA SER A 157 22.48 22.72 29.65
C SER A 157 22.01 22.57 31.11
N VAL A 158 20.74 22.90 31.39
CA VAL A 158 20.13 22.73 32.71
C VAL A 158 19.86 21.26 32.99
N VAL A 159 19.39 20.51 31.99
CA VAL A 159 19.18 19.06 32.12
C VAL A 159 20.48 18.32 32.43
N ASP A 160 21.59 18.68 31.77
CA ASP A 160 22.90 18.08 32.05
C ASP A 160 23.38 18.36 33.48
N LEU A 161 23.01 19.49 34.07
CA LEU A 161 23.28 19.78 35.48
C LEU A 161 22.38 18.95 36.40
N ILE A 162 21.07 18.89 36.12
CA ILE A 162 20.10 18.08 36.88
C ILE A 162 20.54 16.62 36.95
N ARG A 163 20.96 16.05 35.81
CA ARG A 163 21.41 14.64 35.73
C ARG A 163 22.62 14.35 36.62
N ARG A 164 23.40 15.36 37.00
CA ARG A 164 24.59 15.19 37.84
C ARG A 164 24.28 15.29 39.33
N ASP A 165 23.04 15.52 39.71
CA ASP A 165 22.63 15.41 41.10
C ASP A 165 22.61 13.92 41.52
N PRO A 166 23.31 13.52 42.59
CA PRO A 166 23.34 12.12 43.05
C PRO A 166 21.97 11.57 43.47
N ALA A 167 20.99 12.41 43.76
CA ALA A 167 19.62 12.02 44.10
C ALA A 167 18.75 11.72 42.87
N VAL A 168 19.14 12.15 41.66
CA VAL A 168 18.41 11.86 40.43
C VAL A 168 18.70 10.43 39.98
N ALA A 169 17.64 9.64 39.78
CA ALA A 169 17.72 8.28 39.26
C ALA A 169 17.88 8.28 37.74
N HIS A 170 17.05 9.06 37.04
CA HIS A 170 17.09 9.27 35.59
C HIS A 170 16.30 10.51 35.18
N VAL A 171 16.52 10.95 33.95
CA VAL A 171 15.73 11.99 33.29
C VAL A 171 15.15 11.39 32.00
N GLU A 172 13.89 11.68 31.71
CA GLU A 172 13.18 11.22 30.52
C GLU A 172 12.63 12.44 29.76
N LYS A 173 12.70 12.42 28.42
CA LYS A 173 12.00 13.42 27.60
C LYS A 173 10.50 13.17 27.66
N ASP A 174 9.73 14.19 28.00
CA ASP A 174 8.27 14.07 28.09
C ASP A 174 7.64 13.91 26.70
N SER A 175 6.49 13.23 26.61
CA SER A 175 5.81 12.94 25.35
C SER A 175 4.29 12.96 25.52
N LYS A 176 3.58 13.20 24.42
CA LYS A 176 2.12 13.16 24.44
C LYS A 176 1.64 11.71 24.57
N VAL A 177 0.77 11.48 25.55
CA VAL A 177 -0.03 10.25 25.63
C VAL A 177 -1.42 10.52 25.06
N TYR A 178 -1.85 9.69 24.12
CA TYR A 178 -3.18 9.77 23.54
C TYR A 178 -4.11 8.78 24.24
N ALA A 179 -5.34 9.20 24.54
CA ALA A 179 -6.41 8.23 24.73
C ALA A 179 -6.62 7.59 23.36
N ASN A 180 -6.18 6.34 23.19
CA ASN A 180 -6.11 5.70 21.87
C ASN A 180 -7.37 5.95 21.03
N GLU A 181 -7.26 6.72 19.94
CA GLU A 181 -8.36 6.99 18.98
C GLU A 181 -8.49 5.85 17.95
N PHE A 182 -8.47 4.59 18.42
CA PHE A 182 -8.86 3.45 17.59
C PHE A 182 -10.33 3.11 17.82
N ASP A 183 -11.04 2.88 16.73
CA ASP A 183 -12.44 2.50 16.76
C ASP A 183 -12.65 1.16 16.05
N VAL A 184 -13.68 0.46 16.50
CA VAL A 184 -14.12 -0.82 15.95
C VAL A 184 -15.44 -0.60 15.25
N GLN A 185 -15.41 -0.52 13.91
CA GLN A 185 -16.64 -0.56 13.14
C GLN A 185 -17.19 -1.99 13.18
N LYS A 186 -18.39 -2.15 13.75
CA LYS A 186 -19.17 -3.39 13.69
C LYS A 186 -19.98 -3.45 12.39
N GLY A 187 -20.19 -4.65 11.87
CA GLY A 187 -20.92 -4.84 10.62
C GLY A 187 -20.13 -4.42 9.37
N ALA A 188 -18.81 -4.33 9.48
CA ALA A 188 -17.94 -4.05 8.33
C ALA A 188 -17.94 -5.24 7.35
N PRO A 189 -17.75 -5.01 6.04
CA PRO A 189 -17.52 -6.11 5.09
C PRO A 189 -16.22 -6.86 5.45
N TRP A 190 -16.19 -8.15 5.11
CA TRP A 190 -15.09 -9.03 5.48
C TRP A 190 -13.73 -8.55 4.95
N GLY A 191 -13.68 -7.86 3.81
CA GLY A 191 -12.44 -7.31 3.25
C GLY A 191 -11.77 -6.31 4.19
N LEU A 192 -12.57 -5.40 4.78
CA LEU A 192 -12.08 -4.48 5.81
C LEU A 192 -11.64 -5.24 7.06
N ALA A 193 -12.46 -6.18 7.52
CA ALA A 193 -12.10 -7.00 8.68
C ALA A 193 -10.78 -7.76 8.46
N ARG A 194 -10.56 -8.28 7.26
CA ARG A 194 -9.37 -9.08 6.96
C ARG A 194 -8.10 -8.26 6.98
N ILE A 195 -8.10 -7.07 6.40
CA ILE A 195 -6.93 -6.19 6.42
C ILE A 195 -6.65 -5.60 7.81
N SER A 196 -7.57 -5.74 8.78
CA SER A 196 -7.37 -5.27 10.15
C SER A 196 -7.04 -6.36 11.17
N HIS A 197 -6.87 -7.61 10.72
CA HIS A 197 -6.50 -8.73 11.59
C HIS A 197 -5.30 -9.47 11.01
N ARG A 198 -4.37 -9.94 11.84
CA ARG A 198 -3.32 -10.86 11.39
C ARG A 198 -3.81 -12.31 11.34
N PRO A 199 -4.46 -12.85 12.40
CA PRO A 199 -5.02 -14.19 12.35
C PRO A 199 -6.14 -14.30 11.30
N PRO A 200 -6.40 -15.53 10.79
CA PRO A 200 -7.57 -15.79 9.96
C PRO A 200 -8.86 -15.33 10.64
N LEU A 201 -9.83 -14.91 9.84
CA LEU A 201 -11.11 -14.43 10.35
C LEU A 201 -11.89 -15.58 11.01
N SER A 202 -12.58 -15.25 12.09
CA SER A 202 -13.47 -16.16 12.81
C SER A 202 -14.87 -15.57 12.87
N LEU A 203 -15.85 -16.34 13.37
CA LEU A 203 -17.23 -15.86 13.56
C LEU A 203 -17.34 -14.62 14.45
N SER A 204 -16.35 -14.30 15.28
CA SER A 204 -16.37 -13.08 16.10
C SER A 204 -15.69 -11.88 15.45
N SER A 205 -14.80 -12.10 14.48
CA SER A 205 -13.98 -11.04 13.87
C SER A 205 -14.34 -10.70 12.42
N PHE A 206 -15.08 -11.57 11.71
CA PHE A 206 -15.33 -11.43 10.27
C PHE A 206 -16.08 -10.14 9.84
N ASN A 207 -16.68 -9.41 10.78
CA ASN A 207 -17.43 -8.19 10.55
C ASN A 207 -16.95 -7.01 11.39
N GLN A 208 -15.70 -7.05 11.87
CA GLN A 208 -15.11 -6.00 12.70
C GLN A 208 -13.94 -5.36 11.97
N TYR A 209 -14.00 -4.05 11.74
CA TYR A 209 -12.89 -3.30 11.19
C TYR A 209 -12.20 -2.47 12.29
N LEU A 210 -10.96 -2.86 12.61
CA LEU A 210 -10.12 -2.19 13.60
C LEU A 210 -9.30 -1.11 12.90
N HIS A 211 -9.51 0.16 13.23
CA HIS A 211 -8.89 1.26 12.50
C HIS A 211 -8.71 2.51 13.36
N ASP A 212 -7.82 3.38 12.89
CA ASP A 212 -7.61 4.73 13.37
C ASP A 212 -8.65 5.66 12.73
N THR A 213 -9.32 6.44 13.57
CA THR A 213 -10.42 7.31 13.11
C THR A 213 -9.95 8.48 12.26
N GLU A 214 -8.66 8.82 12.25
CA GLU A 214 -8.06 9.84 11.37
C GLU A 214 -7.64 9.29 9.99
N GLY A 215 -7.82 7.99 9.74
CA GLY A 215 -7.49 7.31 8.49
C GLY A 215 -8.08 7.98 7.23
N GLY A 216 -7.19 8.50 6.39
CA GLY A 216 -7.47 9.17 5.12
C GLY A 216 -7.55 10.69 5.19
N ALA A 217 -7.51 11.30 6.39
CA ALA A 217 -7.62 12.74 6.55
C ALA A 217 -6.52 13.49 5.79
N GLY A 218 -6.91 14.49 4.99
CA GLY A 218 -5.97 15.31 4.22
C GLY A 218 -5.41 14.65 2.96
N VAL A 219 -5.88 13.44 2.60
CA VAL A 219 -5.44 12.72 1.41
C VAL A 219 -6.52 12.73 0.33
N THR A 220 -6.07 12.88 -0.93
CA THR A 220 -6.93 12.78 -2.12
C THR A 220 -6.59 11.51 -2.89
N SER A 221 -7.59 10.66 -3.16
CA SER A 221 -7.43 9.44 -3.95
C SER A 221 -8.07 9.60 -5.33
N TYR A 222 -7.27 9.45 -6.38
CA TYR A 222 -7.73 9.48 -7.77
C TYR A 222 -8.17 8.07 -8.20
N VAL A 223 -9.41 7.95 -8.67
CA VAL A 223 -9.97 6.69 -9.20
C VAL A 223 -9.96 6.79 -10.72
N ILE A 224 -8.99 6.12 -11.35
CA ILE A 224 -8.79 6.10 -12.81
C ILE A 224 -9.55 4.90 -13.37
N ASP A 225 -10.80 5.11 -13.78
CA ASP A 225 -11.76 4.02 -14.03
C ASP A 225 -12.93 4.44 -14.96
N THR A 226 -14.12 3.85 -14.82
CA THR A 226 -15.36 4.16 -15.56
C THR A 226 -16.04 5.46 -15.13
N GLY A 227 -15.54 6.09 -14.06
CA GLY A 227 -16.18 7.22 -13.37
C GLY A 227 -16.47 6.88 -11.92
N VAL A 228 -17.11 7.80 -11.19
CA VAL A 228 -17.65 7.54 -9.84
C VAL A 228 -19.01 8.24 -9.75
N TYR A 229 -19.99 7.57 -9.17
CA TYR A 229 -21.23 8.21 -8.76
C TYR A 229 -20.99 9.03 -7.49
N VAL A 230 -20.52 10.27 -7.69
CA VAL A 230 -20.04 11.15 -6.61
C VAL A 230 -21.11 11.56 -5.62
N ASP A 231 -22.39 11.50 -6.01
CA ASP A 231 -23.56 11.83 -5.19
C ASP A 231 -24.01 10.67 -4.29
N HIS A 232 -23.31 9.52 -4.32
CA HIS A 232 -23.62 8.40 -3.44
C HIS A 232 -23.46 8.82 -1.97
N SER A 233 -24.50 8.55 -1.15
CA SER A 233 -24.60 9.00 0.25
C SER A 233 -23.39 8.62 1.10
N GLN A 234 -22.82 7.45 0.83
CA GLN A 234 -21.63 6.90 1.47
C GLN A 234 -20.35 7.75 1.32
N PHE A 235 -20.27 8.66 0.34
CA PHE A 235 -19.12 9.56 0.23
C PHE A 235 -19.29 10.83 1.07
N GLU A 236 -20.48 11.15 1.56
CA GLU A 236 -20.75 12.31 2.42
C GLU A 236 -20.17 13.63 1.85
N GLY A 237 -20.20 13.78 0.52
CA GLY A 237 -19.67 14.94 -0.20
C GLY A 237 -18.15 14.95 -0.40
N ARG A 238 -17.43 13.89 -0.02
CA ARG A 238 -15.96 13.77 -0.18
C ARG A 238 -15.53 13.32 -1.58
N ALA A 239 -16.47 12.82 -2.40
CA ALA A 239 -16.22 12.48 -3.80
C ALA A 239 -16.55 13.65 -4.72
N LYS A 240 -15.72 13.88 -5.75
CA LYS A 240 -15.96 14.89 -6.78
C LYS A 240 -15.44 14.44 -8.14
N TRP A 241 -15.96 15.05 -9.19
CA TRP A 241 -15.43 14.86 -10.55
C TRP A 241 -14.09 15.57 -10.73
N GLY A 242 -13.15 14.86 -11.38
CA GLY A 242 -11.88 15.42 -11.83
C GLY A 242 -11.89 15.64 -13.34
N LYS A 243 -11.88 14.55 -14.11
CA LYS A 243 -11.83 14.63 -15.57
C LYS A 243 -12.48 13.44 -16.26
N THR A 244 -13.25 13.71 -17.30
CA THR A 244 -13.68 12.73 -18.31
C THR A 244 -12.79 12.82 -19.54
N ILE A 245 -12.10 11.73 -19.86
CA ILE A 245 -11.13 11.64 -20.96
C ILE A 245 -11.76 11.15 -22.27
N PRO A 246 -12.60 10.09 -22.30
CA PRO A 246 -13.24 9.64 -23.52
C PRO A 246 -14.05 10.77 -24.17
N THR A 247 -13.81 11.00 -25.46
CA THR A 247 -14.45 12.11 -26.19
C THR A 247 -15.94 11.82 -26.38
N GLY A 248 -16.80 12.78 -26.02
CA GLY A 248 -18.26 12.67 -26.17
C GLY A 248 -18.96 11.95 -25.02
N ASP A 249 -18.23 11.54 -23.98
CA ASP A 249 -18.82 11.01 -22.74
C ASP A 249 -19.09 12.16 -21.74
N THR A 250 -19.78 11.84 -20.66
CA THR A 250 -20.22 12.80 -19.62
C THR A 250 -19.64 12.44 -18.26
N ASP A 251 -19.70 13.40 -17.33
CA ASP A 251 -19.32 13.22 -15.92
C ASP A 251 -20.36 12.36 -15.20
N ASN A 252 -20.43 11.08 -15.58
CA ASN A 252 -21.27 10.06 -14.98
C ASN A 252 -20.57 8.68 -15.00
N ASP A 253 -20.79 7.88 -13.96
CA ASP A 253 -20.45 6.45 -13.98
C ASP A 253 -21.66 5.64 -14.45
N ALA A 254 -21.61 5.18 -15.70
CA ALA A 254 -22.65 4.36 -16.29
C ALA A 254 -22.38 2.86 -16.21
N ASN A 255 -21.24 2.45 -15.64
CA ASN A 255 -20.84 1.05 -15.52
C ASN A 255 -20.88 0.55 -14.06
N GLY A 256 -20.53 1.42 -13.11
CA GLY A 256 -20.57 1.15 -11.68
C GLY A 256 -19.28 0.55 -11.10
N HIS A 257 -18.35 0.09 -11.96
CA HIS A 257 -17.06 -0.45 -11.54
C HIS A 257 -16.24 0.58 -10.76
N GLY A 258 -16.06 1.79 -11.30
CA GLY A 258 -15.31 2.84 -10.61
C GLY A 258 -15.98 3.34 -9.33
N THR A 259 -17.32 3.36 -9.27
CA THR A 259 -18.05 3.60 -8.01
C THR A 259 -17.77 2.54 -6.96
N HIS A 260 -17.67 1.27 -7.34
CA HIS A 260 -17.33 0.17 -6.43
C HIS A 260 -15.91 0.30 -5.88
N CYS A 261 -14.93 0.55 -6.75
CA CYS A 261 -13.55 0.79 -6.34
C CYS A 261 -13.43 2.02 -5.41
N ALA A 262 -14.08 3.13 -5.76
CA ALA A 262 -14.11 4.34 -4.94
C ALA A 262 -14.70 4.08 -3.54
N GLY A 263 -15.76 3.27 -3.47
CA GLY A 263 -16.35 2.86 -2.21
C GLY A 263 -15.38 2.12 -1.30
N THR A 264 -14.64 1.16 -1.85
CA THR A 264 -13.65 0.38 -1.12
C THR A 264 -12.49 1.25 -0.62
N ILE A 265 -12.14 2.31 -1.34
CA ILE A 265 -11.09 3.26 -0.91
C ILE A 265 -11.58 4.12 0.25
N ALA A 266 -12.74 4.78 0.12
CA ALA A 266 -13.08 5.93 0.97
C ALA A 266 -14.55 6.10 1.34
N SER A 267 -15.44 5.13 1.08
CA SER A 267 -16.82 5.23 1.58
C SER A 267 -16.88 5.19 3.11
N LYS A 268 -17.99 5.68 3.67
CA LYS A 268 -18.26 5.65 5.11
C LYS A 268 -18.26 4.23 5.66
N ASP A 269 -18.97 3.29 5.05
CA ASP A 269 -19.18 1.95 5.64
C ASP A 269 -18.30 0.86 5.02
N PHE A 270 -17.87 1.01 3.76
CA PHE A 270 -17.08 0.00 3.04
C PHE A 270 -15.62 0.44 2.78
N GLY A 271 -15.28 1.68 3.10
CA GLY A 271 -13.99 2.28 2.78
C GLY A 271 -12.91 2.00 3.82
N VAL A 272 -11.70 1.73 3.33
CA VAL A 272 -10.49 1.63 4.17
C VAL A 272 -10.14 2.99 4.80
N SER A 273 -10.16 4.06 3.99
CA SER A 273 -9.79 5.42 4.39
C SER A 273 -11.02 6.34 4.45
N LYS A 274 -11.78 6.23 5.54
CA LYS A 274 -13.08 6.88 5.71
C LYS A 274 -13.04 8.42 5.72
N LYS A 275 -11.87 9.05 5.83
CA LYS A 275 -11.71 10.52 5.73
C LYS A 275 -11.05 10.99 4.44
N ALA A 276 -10.69 10.08 3.52
CA ALA A 276 -10.10 10.46 2.25
C ALA A 276 -11.11 11.13 1.32
N HIS A 277 -10.61 12.01 0.45
CA HIS A 277 -11.37 12.58 -0.66
C HIS A 277 -11.19 11.72 -1.90
N VAL A 278 -12.22 11.60 -2.73
CA VAL A 278 -12.18 10.86 -3.99
C VAL A 278 -12.27 11.82 -5.16
N VAL A 279 -11.41 11.62 -6.16
CA VAL A 279 -11.49 12.32 -7.45
C VAL A 279 -11.73 11.30 -8.56
N ALA A 280 -12.87 11.43 -9.24
CA ALA A 280 -13.22 10.58 -10.37
C ALA A 280 -12.43 10.99 -11.63
N VAL A 281 -11.68 10.05 -12.19
CA VAL A 281 -10.96 10.22 -13.46
C VAL A 281 -11.46 9.16 -14.43
N LYS A 282 -12.40 9.52 -15.29
CA LYS A 282 -13.03 8.60 -16.23
C LYS A 282 -12.15 8.41 -17.46
N VAL A 283 -11.68 7.18 -17.64
CA VAL A 283 -10.87 6.74 -18.78
C VAL A 283 -11.52 5.58 -19.55
N LEU A 284 -12.49 4.92 -18.94
CA LEU A 284 -13.33 3.90 -19.58
C LEU A 284 -14.73 4.47 -19.83
N GLY A 285 -15.26 4.22 -21.03
CA GLY A 285 -16.59 4.63 -21.42
C GLY A 285 -17.68 3.87 -20.68
N SER A 286 -18.94 4.18 -20.99
CA SER A 286 -20.12 3.56 -20.36
C SER A 286 -20.18 2.02 -20.52
N ASN A 287 -19.53 1.46 -21.54
CA ASN A 287 -19.41 0.01 -21.75
C ASN A 287 -18.26 -0.64 -20.96
N GLY A 288 -17.55 0.10 -20.09
CA GLY A 288 -16.42 -0.41 -19.32
C GLY A 288 -15.13 -0.58 -20.14
N SER A 289 -15.06 -0.03 -21.35
CA SER A 289 -13.88 -0.11 -22.22
C SER A 289 -13.33 1.27 -22.57
N GLY A 290 -12.02 1.36 -22.78
CA GLY A 290 -11.34 2.61 -23.15
C GLY A 290 -10.03 2.35 -23.89
N SER A 291 -9.50 3.37 -24.56
CA SER A 291 -8.21 3.24 -25.24
C SER A 291 -7.05 3.37 -24.25
N MET A 292 -5.93 2.70 -24.51
CA MET A 292 -4.71 2.87 -23.69
C MET A 292 -4.24 4.33 -23.67
N SER A 293 -4.49 5.10 -24.74
CA SER A 293 -4.23 6.53 -24.77
C SER A 293 -5.11 7.35 -23.81
N ASP A 294 -6.36 6.94 -23.60
CA ASP A 294 -7.25 7.61 -22.64
C ASP A 294 -6.83 7.28 -21.20
N VAL A 295 -6.46 6.02 -20.95
CA VAL A 295 -5.89 5.60 -19.66
C VAL A 295 -4.62 6.41 -19.35
N LEU A 296 -3.70 6.52 -20.31
CA LEU A 296 -2.46 7.29 -20.13
C LEU A 296 -2.74 8.77 -19.82
N LYS A 297 -3.72 9.39 -20.50
CA LYS A 297 -4.15 10.77 -20.20
C LYS A 297 -4.79 10.90 -18.81
N GLY A 298 -5.49 9.87 -18.33
CA GLY A 298 -5.99 9.83 -16.97
C GLY A 298 -4.88 9.81 -15.93
N VAL A 299 -3.84 9.00 -16.16
CA VAL A 299 -2.62 8.97 -15.33
C VAL A 299 -1.92 10.33 -15.35
N GLU A 300 -1.78 10.94 -16.52
CA GLU A 300 -1.21 12.29 -16.66
C GLU A 300 -1.99 13.33 -15.86
N PHE A 301 -3.33 13.32 -15.95
CA PHE A 301 -4.20 14.23 -15.21
C PHE A 301 -4.01 14.07 -13.69
N ALA A 302 -4.05 12.83 -13.18
CA ALA A 302 -3.89 12.57 -11.75
C ALA A 302 -2.53 13.05 -11.23
N ALA A 303 -1.45 12.78 -11.98
CA ALA A 303 -0.11 13.21 -11.62
C ALA A 303 0.02 14.75 -11.60
N LYS A 304 -0.51 15.45 -12.61
CA LYS A 304 -0.49 16.91 -12.67
C LYS A 304 -1.31 17.55 -11.55
N SER A 305 -2.52 17.04 -11.32
CA SER A 305 -3.41 17.52 -10.25
C SER A 305 -2.75 17.34 -8.87
N HIS A 306 -2.12 16.19 -8.61
CA HIS A 306 -1.32 15.97 -7.40
C HIS A 306 -0.18 16.98 -7.25
N GLN A 307 0.59 17.23 -8.30
CA GLN A 307 1.71 18.18 -8.26
C GLN A 307 1.24 19.61 -8.02
N GLU A 308 0.08 20.00 -8.57
CA GLU A 308 -0.53 21.31 -8.33
C GLU A 308 -0.96 21.46 -6.86
N ASP A 309 -1.65 20.46 -6.31
CA ASP A 309 -2.05 20.45 -4.89
C ASP A 309 -0.81 20.50 -3.97
N ALA A 310 0.22 19.69 -4.25
CA ALA A 310 1.46 19.67 -3.49
C ALA A 310 2.21 21.02 -3.52
N LYS A 311 2.19 21.72 -4.67
CA LYS A 311 2.80 23.06 -4.81
C LYS A 311 1.97 24.16 -4.16
N SER A 312 0.66 24.00 -4.07
CA SER A 312 -0.24 25.03 -3.53
C SER A 312 -0.05 25.28 -2.03
N GLY A 313 0.57 24.34 -1.31
CA GLY A 313 0.74 24.43 0.14
C GLY A 313 -0.59 24.43 0.90
N LYS A 314 -1.66 23.86 0.32
CA LYS A 314 -2.99 23.83 0.91
C LYS A 314 -2.93 23.25 2.33
N LYS A 315 -3.37 24.03 3.32
CA LYS A 315 -3.38 23.61 4.72
C LYS A 315 -4.14 22.29 4.88
N GLY A 316 -3.49 21.31 5.49
CA GLY A 316 -4.06 19.98 5.74
C GLY A 316 -3.94 18.99 4.59
N PHE A 317 -3.35 19.36 3.44
CA PHE A 317 -3.01 18.39 2.40
C PHE A 317 -1.79 17.57 2.84
N LYS A 318 -1.93 16.23 2.84
CA LYS A 318 -0.89 15.28 3.27
C LYS A 318 -0.31 14.46 2.12
N GLY A 319 -1.00 14.42 0.98
CA GLY A 319 -0.55 13.70 -0.22
C GLY A 319 -1.72 13.21 -1.06
N SER A 320 -1.40 12.37 -2.05
CA SER A 320 -2.40 11.76 -2.91
C SER A 320 -2.10 10.31 -3.22
N THR A 321 -3.15 9.54 -3.47
CA THR A 321 -3.06 8.18 -3.98
C THR A 321 -3.79 8.06 -5.31
N ALA A 322 -3.49 7.02 -6.08
CA ALA A 322 -4.24 6.65 -7.27
C ALA A 322 -4.51 5.16 -7.29
N ASN A 323 -5.71 4.81 -7.72
CA ASN A 323 -6.14 3.44 -7.97
C ASN A 323 -6.43 3.28 -9.46
N MET A 324 -5.87 2.23 -10.06
CA MET A 324 -6.16 1.86 -11.44
C MET A 324 -6.50 0.37 -11.50
N SER A 325 -7.79 0.10 -11.37
CA SER A 325 -8.39 -1.23 -11.32
C SER A 325 -8.85 -1.70 -12.71
N LEU A 326 -8.02 -1.42 -13.71
CA LEU A 326 -8.20 -1.82 -15.10
C LEU A 326 -7.01 -2.66 -15.52
N GLY A 327 -7.25 -3.53 -16.50
CA GLY A 327 -6.23 -4.38 -17.08
C GLY A 327 -6.34 -4.39 -18.59
N GLY A 328 -5.45 -5.15 -19.22
CA GLY A 328 -5.40 -5.34 -20.66
C GLY A 328 -4.05 -5.91 -21.07
N GLY A 329 -3.83 -5.97 -22.38
CA GLY A 329 -2.54 -6.39 -22.91
C GLY A 329 -1.39 -5.49 -22.44
N LYS A 330 -0.18 -6.06 -22.39
CA LYS A 330 1.04 -5.34 -22.02
C LYS A 330 1.22 -4.05 -22.81
N SER A 331 1.49 -2.96 -22.10
CA SER A 331 1.68 -1.62 -22.65
C SER A 331 2.85 -0.93 -21.95
N PRO A 332 4.07 -0.98 -22.53
CA PRO A 332 5.24 -0.33 -21.95
C PRO A 332 5.04 1.18 -21.74
N ALA A 333 4.25 1.84 -22.59
CA ALA A 333 3.93 3.26 -22.46
C ALA A 333 3.09 3.54 -21.21
N LEU A 334 2.13 2.66 -20.89
CA LEU A 334 1.33 2.79 -19.68
C LEU A 334 2.19 2.56 -18.43
N ASP A 335 3.05 1.53 -18.43
CA ASP A 335 3.95 1.26 -17.31
C ASP A 335 4.89 2.45 -17.04
N MET A 336 5.46 3.03 -18.10
CA MET A 336 6.28 4.23 -18.01
C MET A 336 5.50 5.43 -17.46
N ALA A 337 4.23 5.61 -17.86
CA ALA A 337 3.38 6.69 -17.37
C ALA A 337 3.05 6.53 -15.88
N VAL A 338 2.71 5.32 -15.44
CA VAL A 338 2.48 4.99 -14.02
C VAL A 338 3.74 5.22 -13.22
N ASN A 339 4.89 4.70 -13.67
CA ASN A 339 6.18 4.91 -13.02
C ASN A 339 6.56 6.41 -12.94
N ALA A 340 6.23 7.19 -13.97
CA ALA A 340 6.45 8.64 -13.95
C ALA A 340 5.53 9.35 -12.94
N ALA A 341 4.27 8.93 -12.82
CA ALA A 341 3.35 9.44 -11.81
C ALA A 341 3.84 9.13 -10.38
N VAL A 342 4.36 7.92 -10.15
CA VAL A 342 4.97 7.54 -8.86
C VAL A 342 6.20 8.40 -8.56
N LYS A 343 7.09 8.59 -9.54
CA LYS A 343 8.26 9.50 -9.40
C LYS A 343 7.86 10.95 -9.13
N ALA A 344 6.66 11.36 -9.55
CA ALA A 344 6.11 12.68 -9.29
C ALA A 344 5.52 12.84 -7.87
N GLY A 345 5.50 11.78 -7.06
CA GLY A 345 5.01 11.79 -5.68
C GLY A 345 3.65 11.13 -5.46
N LEU A 346 2.98 10.67 -6.53
CA LEU A 346 1.66 10.03 -6.43
C LEU A 346 1.80 8.56 -6.00
N HIS A 347 1.26 8.20 -4.83
CA HIS A 347 1.24 6.80 -4.39
C HIS A 347 0.25 6.00 -5.23
N PHE A 348 0.66 4.88 -5.83
CA PHE A 348 -0.13 4.25 -6.88
C PHE A 348 -0.36 2.77 -6.57
N ALA A 349 -1.61 2.31 -6.63
CA ALA A 349 -1.99 0.89 -6.58
C ALA A 349 -2.62 0.46 -7.91
N VAL A 350 -2.24 -0.73 -8.37
CA VAL A 350 -2.70 -1.30 -9.63
C VAL A 350 -3.14 -2.75 -9.45
N ALA A 351 -4.11 -3.20 -10.25
CA ALA A 351 -4.57 -4.59 -10.24
C ALA A 351 -3.54 -5.51 -10.92
N ALA A 352 -3.31 -6.71 -10.37
CA ALA A 352 -2.41 -7.69 -10.97
C ALA A 352 -2.98 -8.34 -12.24
N GLY A 353 -4.31 -8.36 -12.41
CA GLY A 353 -5.02 -9.02 -13.51
C GLY A 353 -5.72 -10.31 -13.08
N ASN A 354 -6.67 -10.79 -13.91
CA ASN A 354 -7.64 -11.83 -13.54
C ASN A 354 -7.59 -13.06 -14.46
N GLU A 355 -6.43 -13.33 -15.07
CA GLU A 355 -6.27 -14.38 -16.09
C GLU A 355 -5.49 -15.59 -15.57
N ASN A 356 -5.22 -15.66 -14.26
CA ASN A 356 -4.39 -16.68 -13.63
C ASN A 356 -3.06 -16.90 -14.39
N GLN A 357 -2.34 -15.81 -14.65
CA GLN A 357 -1.04 -15.81 -15.33
C GLN A 357 -0.01 -14.98 -14.57
N ASP A 358 1.23 -14.98 -15.05
CA ASP A 358 2.27 -14.06 -14.56
C ASP A 358 1.89 -12.59 -14.84
N ALA A 359 1.78 -11.81 -13.77
CA ALA A 359 1.42 -10.39 -13.79
C ALA A 359 2.39 -9.55 -14.63
N ALA A 360 3.64 -9.99 -14.81
CA ALA A 360 4.64 -9.35 -15.67
C ALA A 360 4.20 -9.24 -17.15
N ASN A 361 3.19 -10.02 -17.57
CA ASN A 361 2.65 -10.02 -18.93
C ASN A 361 1.50 -9.03 -19.15
N THR A 362 1.10 -8.30 -18.12
CA THR A 362 -0.03 -7.37 -18.19
C THR A 362 0.37 -5.97 -17.73
N SER A 363 -0.30 -4.96 -18.28
CA SER A 363 -0.15 -3.58 -17.84
C SER A 363 -1.48 -3.08 -17.30
N PRO A 364 -1.46 -2.27 -16.23
CA PRO A 364 -0.30 -1.65 -15.58
C PRO A 364 0.45 -2.52 -14.55
N ALA A 365 0.13 -3.81 -14.40
CA ALA A 365 0.74 -4.66 -13.37
C ALA A 365 2.29 -4.69 -13.45
N SER A 366 2.88 -4.62 -14.65
CA SER A 366 4.34 -4.54 -14.84
C SER A 366 4.98 -3.18 -14.53
N ALA A 367 4.24 -2.20 -14.01
CA ALA A 367 4.79 -0.93 -13.56
C ALA A 367 5.52 -1.07 -12.20
N GLU A 368 6.84 -1.30 -12.25
CA GLU A 368 7.71 -1.60 -11.09
C GLU A 368 7.54 -0.71 -9.85
N LEU A 369 7.23 0.59 -10.03
CA LEU A 369 7.15 1.54 -8.93
C LEU A 369 5.77 1.63 -8.27
N ALA A 370 4.71 1.17 -8.95
CA ALA A 370 3.39 1.05 -8.34
C ALA A 370 3.33 -0.14 -7.38
N VAL A 371 2.29 -0.21 -6.54
CA VAL A 371 1.99 -1.40 -5.76
C VAL A 371 1.04 -2.29 -6.56
N THR A 372 1.53 -3.43 -7.04
CA THR A 372 0.76 -4.40 -7.83
C THR A 372 0.07 -5.39 -6.91
N VAL A 373 -1.26 -5.50 -7.05
CA VAL A 373 -2.13 -6.13 -6.06
C VAL A 373 -2.82 -7.37 -6.58
N GLY A 374 -2.48 -8.52 -6.00
CA GLY A 374 -3.19 -9.79 -6.21
C GLY A 374 -4.45 -9.90 -5.35
N ALA A 375 -5.37 -10.79 -5.73
CA ALA A 375 -6.63 -10.99 -5.04
C ALA A 375 -6.59 -12.23 -4.12
N SER A 376 -7.09 -12.07 -2.89
CA SER A 376 -7.30 -13.16 -1.94
C SER A 376 -8.78 -13.40 -1.65
N THR A 377 -9.07 -14.56 -1.07
CA THR A 377 -10.40 -14.95 -0.60
C THR A 377 -10.54 -14.73 0.91
N ILE A 378 -11.75 -14.92 1.43
CA ILE A 378 -12.02 -14.88 2.88
C ILE A 378 -11.36 -16.03 3.65
N SER A 379 -11.04 -17.13 2.97
CA SER A 379 -10.39 -18.32 3.55
C SER A 379 -8.86 -18.23 3.55
N ASP A 380 -8.30 -17.04 3.30
CA ASP A 380 -6.87 -16.83 3.14
C ASP A 380 -6.26 -17.69 2.03
N ALA A 381 -6.96 -17.86 0.91
CA ALA A 381 -6.40 -18.42 -0.31
C ALA A 381 -6.13 -17.32 -1.33
N ARG A 382 -5.18 -17.54 -2.26
CA ARG A 382 -5.16 -16.79 -3.51
C ARG A 382 -6.47 -17.02 -4.26
N ALA A 383 -7.12 -15.97 -4.75
CA ALA A 383 -8.29 -16.14 -5.60
C ALA A 383 -7.86 -16.84 -6.90
N TYR A 384 -8.61 -17.86 -7.34
CA TYR A 384 -8.23 -18.74 -8.46
C TYR A 384 -7.93 -17.99 -9.77
N PHE A 385 -8.57 -16.83 -9.99
CA PHE A 385 -8.35 -15.99 -11.17
C PHE A 385 -7.16 -15.02 -11.02
N SER A 386 -6.64 -14.79 -9.81
CA SER A 386 -5.64 -13.75 -9.58
C SER A 386 -4.35 -14.07 -10.32
N ASN A 387 -3.82 -13.10 -11.06
CA ASN A 387 -2.45 -13.19 -11.54
C ASN A 387 -1.45 -13.30 -10.37
N TYR A 388 -0.28 -13.84 -10.68
CA TYR A 388 0.78 -14.22 -9.75
C TYR A 388 2.15 -13.80 -10.31
N GLY A 389 3.24 -14.23 -9.69
CA GLY A 389 4.61 -13.93 -10.07
C GLY A 389 5.27 -12.88 -9.19
N ASP A 390 6.57 -12.66 -9.41
CA ASP A 390 7.42 -11.71 -8.67
C ASP A 390 7.01 -10.24 -8.85
N THR A 391 6.22 -9.96 -9.88
CA THR A 391 5.65 -8.63 -10.18
C THR A 391 4.51 -8.28 -9.23
N VAL A 392 3.84 -9.26 -8.62
CA VAL A 392 2.87 -9.00 -7.55
C VAL A 392 3.62 -8.57 -6.31
N ASP A 393 3.26 -7.44 -5.70
CA ASP A 393 3.90 -6.96 -4.47
C ASP A 393 3.22 -7.50 -3.21
N ILE A 394 1.88 -7.56 -3.25
CA ILE A 394 1.04 -7.86 -2.11
C ILE A 394 -0.33 -8.35 -2.56
N PHE A 395 -0.99 -9.14 -1.71
CA PHE A 395 -2.38 -9.56 -1.89
C PHE A 395 -3.32 -8.76 -0.99
N ALA A 396 -4.54 -8.57 -1.45
CA ALA A 396 -5.63 -7.99 -0.68
C ALA A 396 -6.97 -8.68 -1.00
N PRO A 397 -8.00 -8.53 -0.15
CA PRO A 397 -9.33 -9.08 -0.39
C PRO A 397 -9.89 -8.74 -1.77
N GLY A 398 -10.17 -9.75 -2.60
CA GLY A 398 -10.61 -9.54 -3.98
C GLY A 398 -11.73 -10.45 -4.47
N LEU A 399 -12.14 -11.49 -3.73
CA LEU A 399 -13.26 -12.36 -4.11
C LEU A 399 -14.51 -12.07 -3.25
N ASN A 400 -15.63 -11.71 -3.86
CA ASN A 400 -16.90 -11.38 -3.19
C ASN A 400 -16.77 -10.17 -2.24
N ILE A 401 -16.36 -9.03 -2.79
CA ILE A 401 -16.19 -7.76 -2.08
C ILE A 401 -17.43 -6.88 -2.22
N LEU A 402 -18.08 -6.59 -1.09
CA LEU A 402 -19.21 -5.67 -1.00
C LEU A 402 -18.74 -4.21 -0.94
N SER A 403 -19.27 -3.36 -1.80
CA SER A 403 -19.00 -1.90 -1.81
C SER A 403 -20.17 -1.12 -2.43
N THR A 404 -20.02 0.21 -2.53
CA THR A 404 -20.98 1.11 -3.18
C THR A 404 -21.16 0.79 -4.66
N TYR A 405 -22.35 1.07 -5.20
CA TYR A 405 -22.64 0.83 -6.61
C TYR A 405 -23.61 1.89 -7.16
N ILE A 406 -23.89 1.80 -8.45
CA ILE A 406 -24.81 2.73 -9.15
C ILE A 406 -26.26 2.25 -9.05
N GLY A 407 -27.21 3.11 -9.42
CA GLY A 407 -28.66 2.81 -9.48
C GLY A 407 -29.48 3.52 -8.40
N SER A 408 -28.88 3.88 -7.26
CA SER A 408 -29.44 4.80 -6.26
C SER A 408 -28.32 5.43 -5.41
N ASP A 409 -28.65 6.39 -4.57
CA ASP A 409 -27.73 7.02 -3.60
C ASP A 409 -27.29 6.10 -2.46
N THR A 410 -27.85 4.90 -2.36
CA THR A 410 -27.50 3.88 -1.35
C THR A 410 -27.21 2.50 -1.95
N ALA A 411 -27.07 2.40 -3.29
CA ALA A 411 -26.91 1.11 -3.95
C ALA A 411 -25.56 0.45 -3.58
N THR A 412 -25.56 -0.86 -3.46
CA THR A 412 -24.36 -1.66 -3.19
C THR A 412 -24.31 -2.87 -4.11
N ALA A 413 -23.10 -3.39 -4.33
CA ALA A 413 -22.89 -4.60 -5.11
C ALA A 413 -21.71 -5.41 -4.55
N THR A 414 -21.78 -6.72 -4.75
CA THR A 414 -20.69 -7.65 -4.44
C THR A 414 -20.00 -8.04 -5.74
N LEU A 415 -18.73 -7.68 -5.89
CA LEU A 415 -17.93 -7.94 -7.09
C LEU A 415 -16.65 -8.71 -6.74
N SER A 416 -16.03 -9.31 -7.76
CA SER A 416 -14.81 -10.11 -7.63
C SER A 416 -13.80 -9.72 -8.68
N GLY A 417 -12.53 -9.62 -8.28
CA GLY A 417 -11.41 -9.30 -9.15
C GLY A 417 -10.22 -8.73 -8.38
N THR A 418 -9.05 -8.73 -9.00
CA THR A 418 -7.91 -7.90 -8.56
C THR A 418 -8.26 -6.41 -8.61
N SER A 419 -9.27 -6.03 -9.41
CA SER A 419 -9.93 -4.73 -9.40
C SER A 419 -10.63 -4.38 -8.07
N MET A 420 -11.01 -5.37 -7.26
CA MET A 420 -11.54 -5.16 -5.91
C MET A 420 -10.45 -5.25 -4.84
N ALA A 421 -9.35 -5.96 -5.11
CA ALA A 421 -8.19 -6.02 -4.23
C ALA A 421 -7.37 -4.71 -4.25
N SER A 422 -7.07 -4.19 -5.44
CA SER A 422 -6.30 -2.95 -5.63
C SER A 422 -6.82 -1.73 -4.83
N PRO A 423 -8.14 -1.43 -4.79
CA PRO A 423 -8.65 -0.30 -4.01
C PRO A 423 -8.51 -0.47 -2.50
N HIS A 424 -8.40 -1.69 -1.96
CA HIS A 424 -8.03 -1.86 -0.54
C HIS A 424 -6.62 -1.30 -0.30
N ILE A 425 -5.68 -1.54 -1.22
CA ILE A 425 -4.31 -1.02 -1.12
C ILE A 425 -4.27 0.48 -1.38
N ALA A 426 -4.99 1.01 -2.37
CA ALA A 426 -5.08 2.46 -2.57
C ALA A 426 -5.65 3.17 -1.33
N GLY A 427 -6.63 2.53 -0.67
CA GLY A 427 -7.18 2.93 0.61
C GLY A 427 -6.14 2.87 1.74
N LEU A 428 -5.32 1.81 1.83
CA LEU A 428 -4.25 1.71 2.83
C LEU A 428 -3.12 2.72 2.60
N LEU A 429 -2.75 2.97 1.35
CA LEU A 429 -1.81 4.03 1.01
C LEU A 429 -2.34 5.38 1.51
N ALA A 430 -3.63 5.67 1.29
CA ALA A 430 -4.23 6.91 1.78
C ALA A 430 -4.28 6.96 3.32
N TYR A 431 -4.54 5.81 3.94
CA TYR A 431 -4.59 5.64 5.39
C TYR A 431 -3.22 5.98 5.99
N PHE A 432 -2.15 5.35 5.53
CA PHE A 432 -0.81 5.58 6.06
C PHE A 432 -0.25 6.96 5.71
N VAL A 433 -0.51 7.52 4.52
CA VAL A 433 -0.13 8.92 4.21
C VAL A 433 -0.80 9.90 5.17
N SER A 434 -2.06 9.65 5.56
CA SER A 434 -2.74 10.50 6.53
C SER A 434 -2.17 10.41 7.94
N LEU A 435 -1.65 9.24 8.32
CA LEU A 435 -1.09 8.94 9.65
C LEU A 435 0.44 9.05 9.69
N GLN A 436 1.04 9.71 8.70
CA GLN A 436 2.47 9.97 8.68
C GLN A 436 2.85 10.91 9.86
N PRO A 437 4.03 10.71 10.47
CA PRO A 437 4.45 11.53 11.60
C PRO A 437 4.60 13.02 11.23
N GLY A 438 4.28 13.91 12.17
CA GLY A 438 4.44 15.35 12.01
C GLY A 438 5.92 15.77 11.91
N SER A 439 6.17 17.00 11.45
CA SER A 439 7.53 17.57 11.32
C SER A 439 8.28 17.70 12.64
N ASP A 440 7.57 17.64 13.75
CA ASP A 440 8.05 17.66 15.13
C ASP A 440 8.35 16.27 15.71
N SER A 441 8.02 15.20 14.98
CA SER A 441 8.26 13.81 15.43
C SER A 441 9.63 13.29 14.98
N GLU A 442 10.29 12.49 15.82
CA GLU A 442 11.56 11.81 15.48
C GLU A 442 11.45 10.81 14.31
N PHE A 443 10.22 10.39 13.98
CA PHE A 443 9.91 9.55 12.80
C PHE A 443 9.56 10.34 11.55
N PHE A 444 9.78 11.65 11.56
CA PHE A 444 9.53 12.49 10.40
C PHE A 444 10.42 12.08 9.23
N VAL A 445 9.79 11.72 8.11
CA VAL A 445 10.50 11.20 6.94
C VAL A 445 11.02 12.32 6.04
N SER A 446 10.25 13.40 5.86
CA SER A 446 10.70 14.61 5.14
C SER A 446 9.67 15.75 5.17
N ASP A 447 10.13 16.99 4.92
CA ASP A 447 9.28 18.18 4.68
C ASP A 447 8.26 18.02 3.54
N LYS A 448 8.44 17.01 2.69
CA LYS A 448 7.58 16.68 1.56
C LYS A 448 6.68 15.46 1.83
N GLY A 449 6.68 14.94 3.06
CA GLY A 449 5.99 13.73 3.47
C GLY A 449 6.73 12.44 3.12
N VAL A 450 6.06 11.29 3.34
CA VAL A 450 6.59 9.97 2.97
C VAL A 450 6.65 9.80 1.43
N SER A 451 7.77 9.34 0.89
CA SER A 451 7.89 9.07 -0.55
C SER A 451 7.14 7.79 -0.95
N PRO A 452 6.69 7.64 -2.22
CA PRO A 452 6.04 6.42 -2.67
C PRO A 452 6.87 5.14 -2.50
N GLY A 453 8.16 5.19 -2.81
CA GLY A 453 9.05 4.04 -2.63
C GLY A 453 9.20 3.62 -1.16
N GLN A 454 9.34 4.60 -0.25
CA GLN A 454 9.39 4.31 1.19
C GLN A 454 8.08 3.71 1.69
N LEU A 455 6.94 4.27 1.26
CA LEU A 455 5.64 3.78 1.70
C LEU A 455 5.35 2.37 1.17
N LYS A 456 5.68 2.08 -0.10
CA LYS A 456 5.59 0.74 -0.69
C LYS A 456 6.42 -0.25 0.13
N LYS A 457 7.67 0.08 0.47
CA LYS A 457 8.53 -0.76 1.31
C LYS A 457 7.94 -1.01 2.70
N ASN A 458 7.44 0.04 3.37
CA ASN A 458 6.83 -0.10 4.70
C ASN A 458 5.58 -0.98 4.65
N LEU A 459 4.73 -0.80 3.63
CA LEU A 459 3.53 -1.60 3.41
C LEU A 459 3.86 -3.10 3.25
N ILE A 460 4.81 -3.43 2.38
CA ILE A 460 5.27 -4.80 2.13
C ILE A 460 5.85 -5.43 3.40
N ASN A 461 6.70 -4.69 4.13
CA ASN A 461 7.32 -5.19 5.36
C ASN A 461 6.32 -5.46 6.47
N TYR A 462 5.27 -4.64 6.55
CA TYR A 462 4.27 -4.69 7.60
C TYR A 462 3.13 -5.69 7.34
N ALA A 463 3.01 -6.17 6.11
CA ALA A 463 2.04 -7.17 5.68
C ALA A 463 2.04 -8.42 6.59
N THR A 464 0.93 -9.13 6.61
CA THR A 464 0.85 -10.47 7.22
C THR A 464 1.53 -11.47 6.29
N LYS A 465 2.56 -12.15 6.79
CA LYS A 465 3.42 -13.02 5.99
C LYS A 465 2.96 -14.47 6.07
N ASN A 466 3.06 -15.20 4.96
CA ASN A 466 2.94 -16.65 4.87
C ASN A 466 1.61 -17.22 5.41
N ILE A 467 0.53 -16.45 5.29
CA ILE A 467 -0.81 -16.88 5.70
C ILE A 467 -1.64 -17.40 4.53
N LEU A 468 -1.31 -16.99 3.31
CA LEU A 468 -2.11 -17.35 2.14
C LEU A 468 -1.82 -18.77 1.67
N THR A 469 -2.85 -19.54 1.36
CA THR A 469 -2.76 -20.79 0.60
C THR A 469 -2.83 -20.50 -0.90
N ASP A 470 -2.51 -21.51 -1.72
CA ASP A 470 -2.60 -21.46 -3.19
C ASP A 470 -1.72 -20.39 -3.86
N ILE A 471 -0.67 -19.98 -3.15
CA ILE A 471 0.42 -19.17 -3.68
C ILE A 471 1.39 -20.10 -4.45
N PRO A 472 1.61 -19.88 -5.75
CA PRO A 472 2.55 -20.69 -6.53
C PRO A 472 3.99 -20.56 -5.98
N ASN A 473 4.77 -21.64 -6.09
CA ASN A 473 6.19 -21.64 -5.70
C ASN A 473 7.07 -21.15 -6.86
N ASP A 474 6.82 -19.94 -7.33
CA ASP A 474 7.46 -19.33 -8.51
C ASP A 474 8.11 -17.96 -8.21
N GLY A 475 8.15 -17.57 -6.94
CA GLY A 475 8.60 -16.23 -6.50
C GLY A 475 7.46 -15.28 -6.15
N THR A 476 6.19 -15.67 -6.36
CA THR A 476 5.03 -14.91 -5.88
C THR A 476 5.12 -14.66 -4.37
N PRO A 477 5.05 -13.41 -3.88
CA PRO A 477 5.14 -13.14 -2.46
C PRO A 477 3.88 -13.57 -1.72
N ASN A 478 4.05 -14.30 -0.62
CA ASN A 478 2.97 -14.63 0.30
C ASN A 478 2.79 -13.52 1.35
N LEU A 479 2.28 -12.38 0.91
CA LEU A 479 2.10 -11.17 1.72
C LEU A 479 0.66 -10.69 1.60
N LEU A 480 -0.07 -10.65 2.72
CA LEU A 480 -1.44 -10.16 2.79
C LEU A 480 -1.50 -8.79 3.49
N ALA A 481 -2.22 -7.85 2.90
CA ALA A 481 -2.35 -6.48 3.38
C ALA A 481 -2.79 -6.39 4.85
N PHE A 482 -2.19 -5.44 5.59
CA PHE A 482 -2.51 -5.19 7.00
C PHE A 482 -2.45 -3.70 7.34
N ASN A 483 -3.46 -3.19 8.05
CA ASN A 483 -3.62 -1.76 8.36
C ASN A 483 -3.05 -1.32 9.73
N GLY A 484 -2.56 -2.26 10.55
CA GLY A 484 -2.09 -1.97 11.91
C GLY A 484 -3.13 -2.18 13.02
N ALA A 485 -4.36 -2.56 12.67
CA ALA A 485 -5.48 -2.78 13.59
C ALA A 485 -5.81 -1.57 14.49
N GLY A 486 -5.52 -0.35 14.03
CA GLY A 486 -5.68 0.88 14.83
C GLY A 486 -4.66 1.03 15.96
N HIS A 487 -3.65 0.16 16.06
CA HIS A 487 -2.60 0.27 17.06
C HIS A 487 -1.49 1.23 16.64
N ASN A 488 -0.58 1.51 17.57
CA ASN A 488 0.59 2.34 17.32
C ASN A 488 1.41 1.78 16.13
N LEU A 489 1.55 2.62 15.09
CA LEU A 489 2.25 2.30 13.85
C LEU A 489 3.79 2.41 13.95
N THR A 490 4.39 2.49 15.15
CA THR A 490 5.84 2.77 15.29
C THR A 490 6.68 1.75 14.52
N SER A 491 6.33 0.47 14.59
CA SER A 491 7.01 -0.57 13.81
C SER A 491 6.82 -0.44 12.29
N PHE A 492 5.72 0.17 11.84
CA PHE A 492 5.50 0.49 10.42
C PHE A 492 6.42 1.61 9.93
N TRP A 493 6.63 2.67 10.74
CA TRP A 493 7.49 3.80 10.36
C TRP A 493 8.98 3.55 10.63
N ASN A 494 9.33 2.74 11.63
CA ASN A 494 10.73 2.54 12.05
C ASN A 494 11.45 1.46 11.25
N GLY A 495 10.72 0.52 10.65
CA GLY A 495 11.27 -0.58 9.86
C GLY A 495 12.46 -1.27 10.54
N GLU A 496 12.21 -2.30 11.36
CA GLU A 496 13.31 -3.20 11.72
C GLU A 496 13.95 -3.74 10.43
N ALA A 497 15.19 -3.32 10.18
CA ALA A 497 16.10 -4.09 9.35
C ALA A 497 16.34 -5.39 10.11
N VAL A 498 15.58 -6.43 9.77
CA VAL A 498 15.85 -7.77 10.26
C VAL A 498 17.23 -8.16 9.75
N GLU A 499 18.15 -8.41 10.68
CA GLU A 499 19.46 -9.01 10.40
C GLU A 499 19.24 -10.29 9.58
N GLU A 500 19.73 -10.28 8.33
CA GLU A 500 19.88 -11.52 7.57
C GLU A 500 20.92 -12.39 8.27
N THR A 501 20.46 -13.49 8.86
CA THR A 501 21.31 -14.57 9.36
C THR A 501 22.26 -15.05 8.25
N GLU A 502 23.53 -15.21 8.61
CA GLU A 502 24.75 -15.25 7.78
C GLU A 502 24.89 -16.32 6.66
N GLU A 503 23.85 -16.98 6.15
CA GLU A 503 24.04 -18.08 5.18
C GLU A 503 23.93 -17.73 3.68
N LYS A 504 23.81 -16.44 3.30
CA LYS A 504 23.84 -16.02 1.88
C LYS A 504 24.89 -14.97 1.51
N LYS A 505 26.01 -14.90 2.25
CA LYS A 505 27.23 -14.17 1.79
C LYS A 505 27.96 -14.96 0.70
N LYS A 506 27.43 -15.00 -0.53
CA LYS A 506 28.24 -15.26 -1.74
C LYS A 506 27.52 -14.88 -3.05
N THR A 507 27.03 -13.65 -3.12
CA THR A 507 26.90 -12.91 -4.39
C THR A 507 26.65 -11.44 -4.04
N VAL A 508 27.71 -10.75 -3.61
CA VAL A 508 27.69 -9.29 -3.54
C VAL A 508 27.50 -8.80 -4.97
N SER A 509 26.28 -8.37 -5.27
CA SER A 509 25.88 -7.81 -6.55
C SER A 509 26.83 -6.67 -6.91
N LEU A 510 27.49 -6.85 -8.05
CA LEU A 510 28.29 -5.85 -8.75
C LEU A 510 27.52 -4.53 -8.91
N GLY A 511 26.18 -4.57 -8.91
CA GLY A 511 25.28 -3.43 -8.99
C GLY A 511 25.47 -2.38 -7.90
N ALA A 512 25.62 -2.78 -6.63
CA ALA A 512 25.76 -1.82 -5.53
C ALA A 512 27.09 -1.03 -5.59
N LYS A 513 28.16 -1.69 -6.05
CA LYS A 513 29.46 -1.04 -6.30
C LYS A 513 29.44 -0.19 -7.58
N VAL A 514 28.64 -0.60 -8.57
CA VAL A 514 28.41 0.15 -9.81
C VAL A 514 27.61 1.41 -9.52
N ASP A 515 26.60 1.38 -8.65
CA ASP A 515 25.80 2.55 -8.27
C ASP A 515 26.64 3.56 -7.45
N GLU A 516 27.53 3.08 -6.59
CA GLU A 516 28.47 3.91 -5.84
C GLU A 516 29.56 4.53 -6.76
N LEU A 517 29.95 3.82 -7.83
CA LEU A 517 30.85 4.32 -8.87
C LEU A 517 30.15 5.27 -9.85
N ILE A 518 28.89 5.03 -10.20
CA ILE A 518 28.05 5.92 -11.02
C ILE A 518 27.87 7.25 -10.30
N ALA A 519 27.54 7.23 -9.00
CA ALA A 519 27.44 8.46 -8.20
C ALA A 519 28.78 9.22 -8.08
N LYS A 520 29.93 8.52 -8.16
CA LYS A 520 31.27 9.13 -8.21
C LYS A 520 31.66 9.65 -9.59
N VAL A 521 31.19 9.01 -10.67
CA VAL A 521 31.50 9.36 -12.07
C VAL A 521 30.55 10.44 -12.60
N GLU A 522 29.30 10.51 -12.14
CA GLU A 522 28.37 11.61 -12.45
C GLU A 522 28.86 12.97 -11.94
N LYS A 523 29.86 12.98 -11.07
CA LYS A 523 30.53 14.19 -10.60
C LYS A 523 31.62 14.70 -11.55
N ASP A 524 32.16 13.88 -12.45
CA ASP A 524 33.21 14.27 -13.40
C ASP A 524 33.10 13.58 -14.78
N SER A 525 32.77 14.39 -15.80
CA SER A 525 32.96 14.19 -17.25
C SER A 525 31.91 13.38 -18.05
N SER A 526 31.08 14.11 -18.80
CA SER A 526 29.88 13.69 -19.53
C SER A 526 30.06 12.97 -20.89
N HIS A 527 31.21 12.33 -21.17
CA HIS A 527 31.43 11.70 -22.49
C HIS A 527 31.92 10.24 -22.50
N LEU A 528 32.25 9.64 -21.35
CA LEU A 528 32.67 8.23 -21.28
C LEU A 528 31.50 7.23 -21.11
N VAL A 529 30.34 7.73 -20.68
CA VAL A 529 29.15 6.92 -20.34
C VAL A 529 28.49 6.33 -21.60
N ASP A 530 28.55 7.03 -22.73
CA ASP A 530 27.89 6.60 -23.96
C ASP A 530 28.67 5.49 -24.70
N ASP A 531 30.00 5.49 -24.59
CA ASP A 531 30.86 4.47 -25.22
C ASP A 531 30.80 3.11 -24.51
N VAL A 532 30.65 3.11 -23.17
CA VAL A 532 30.51 1.88 -22.37
C VAL A 532 29.14 1.24 -22.53
N LYS A 533 28.06 2.04 -22.61
CA LYS A 533 26.69 1.53 -22.88
C LYS A 533 26.60 0.80 -24.21
N LYS A 534 27.34 1.26 -25.21
CA LYS A 534 27.37 0.65 -26.54
C LYS A 534 28.05 -0.72 -26.54
N LEU A 535 29.16 -0.88 -25.82
CA LEU A 535 29.89 -2.16 -25.74
C LEU A 535 29.12 -3.26 -25.01
N VAL A 536 28.35 -2.91 -23.97
CA VAL A 536 27.56 -3.86 -23.16
C VAL A 536 26.34 -4.36 -23.93
N SER A 537 25.71 -3.51 -24.75
CA SER A 537 24.58 -3.89 -25.60
C SER A 537 24.97 -4.87 -26.71
N ASP A 538 26.17 -4.73 -27.26
CA ASP A 538 26.69 -5.58 -28.34
C ASP A 538 27.07 -6.99 -27.85
N LEU A 539 27.39 -7.16 -26.56
CA LEU A 539 27.70 -8.47 -25.97
C LEU A 539 26.44 -9.26 -25.59
N TYR A 540 25.41 -8.60 -25.07
CA TYR A 540 24.15 -9.23 -24.64
C TYR A 540 23.34 -9.81 -25.81
N ASN A 541 23.37 -9.16 -26.97
CA ASN A 541 22.61 -9.59 -28.15
C ASN A 541 23.20 -10.82 -28.87
N LYS A 542 24.44 -11.22 -28.56
CA LYS A 542 25.16 -12.26 -29.29
C LYS A 542 24.88 -13.68 -28.78
N GLU A 543 24.45 -13.85 -27.52
CA GLU A 543 24.18 -15.16 -26.92
C GLU A 543 22.74 -15.67 -27.14
N LYS A 544 21.73 -14.79 -27.15
CA LYS A 544 20.32 -15.22 -27.19
C LYS A 544 19.83 -15.68 -28.57
N LEU A 545 20.54 -15.33 -29.65
CA LEU A 545 20.13 -15.64 -31.02
C LEU A 545 20.54 -17.05 -31.50
N ALA A 546 21.35 -17.78 -30.72
CA ALA A 546 22.00 -19.00 -31.19
C ALA A 546 21.17 -20.30 -31.09
N MET A 547 19.96 -20.32 -30.49
CA MET A 547 19.27 -21.58 -30.11
C MET A 547 17.80 -21.78 -30.56
N SER A 548 17.33 -21.26 -31.71
CA SER A 548 15.93 -21.50 -32.16
C SER A 548 15.81 -22.10 -33.57
N THR A 549 15.22 -23.29 -33.68
CA THR A 549 14.97 -23.97 -34.97
C THR A 549 13.90 -23.23 -35.79
N PRO A 550 13.87 -23.39 -37.13
CA PRO A 550 12.87 -22.73 -37.98
C PRO A 550 11.42 -23.07 -37.61
N ALA A 551 11.14 -24.33 -37.23
CA ALA A 551 9.81 -24.77 -36.80
C ALA A 551 9.38 -24.05 -35.52
N LYS A 552 10.26 -23.97 -34.51
CA LYS A 552 10.00 -23.23 -33.27
C LYS A 552 9.76 -21.74 -33.54
N ARG A 553 10.54 -21.11 -34.43
CA ARG A 553 10.31 -19.72 -34.85
C ARG A 553 8.97 -19.53 -35.56
N ARG A 554 8.52 -20.52 -36.35
CA ARG A 554 7.19 -20.48 -36.99
C ARG A 554 6.08 -20.63 -35.96
N LEU A 555 6.18 -21.59 -35.05
CA LEU A 555 5.17 -21.81 -34.01
C LEU A 555 5.02 -20.61 -33.08
N MET A 556 6.11 -19.93 -32.73
CA MET A 556 6.02 -18.67 -31.99
C MET A 556 5.28 -17.55 -32.75
N ARG A 557 5.32 -17.56 -34.09
CA ARG A 557 4.55 -16.62 -34.92
C ARG A 557 3.08 -17.00 -34.95
N ASP A 558 2.78 -18.29 -35.10
CA ASP A 558 1.42 -18.80 -35.12
C ASP A 558 0.76 -18.60 -33.74
N PHE A 559 1.54 -18.69 -32.66
CA PHE A 559 1.09 -18.38 -31.30
C PHE A 559 0.76 -16.91 -31.14
N LYS A 560 1.64 -16.03 -31.63
CA LYS A 560 1.38 -14.60 -31.65
C LYS A 560 0.14 -14.26 -32.47
N ARG A 561 -0.14 -14.98 -33.57
CA ARG A 561 -1.37 -14.81 -34.35
C ARG A 561 -2.60 -15.28 -33.57
N MET A 562 -2.55 -16.44 -32.91
CA MET A 562 -3.63 -16.90 -32.02
C MET A 562 -3.90 -15.90 -30.88
N GLN A 563 -2.88 -15.26 -30.32
CA GLN A 563 -3.07 -14.25 -29.26
C GLN A 563 -3.63 -12.92 -29.75
N SER A 564 -3.33 -12.52 -31.00
CA SER A 564 -3.69 -11.20 -31.52
C SER A 564 -4.96 -11.20 -32.37
N ASP A 565 -5.32 -12.33 -32.96
CA ASP A 565 -6.42 -12.48 -33.92
C ASP A 565 -6.94 -13.94 -33.90
N ALA A 566 -7.32 -14.44 -32.72
CA ALA A 566 -7.97 -15.74 -32.59
C ALA A 566 -9.38 -15.69 -33.23
N PRO A 567 -9.74 -16.69 -34.07
CA PRO A 567 -11.10 -16.87 -34.53
C PRO A 567 -12.06 -17.10 -33.35
N SER A 568 -13.31 -16.66 -33.49
CA SER A 568 -14.29 -16.77 -32.41
C SER A 568 -14.57 -18.23 -32.05
N GLY A 569 -14.59 -18.52 -30.74
CA GLY A 569 -14.90 -19.86 -30.23
C GLY A 569 -13.77 -20.88 -30.38
N VAL A 570 -12.53 -20.47 -30.68
CA VAL A 570 -11.36 -21.35 -30.61
C VAL A 570 -10.22 -20.68 -29.84
N SER A 571 -9.48 -21.46 -29.06
CA SER A 571 -8.28 -21.03 -28.35
C SER A 571 -7.20 -22.09 -28.46
N ALA A 572 -5.93 -21.71 -28.51
CA ALA A 572 -4.82 -22.65 -28.44
C ALA A 572 -3.51 -22.01 -27.98
N SER A 573 -2.70 -22.79 -27.26
CA SER A 573 -1.41 -22.37 -26.72
C SER A 573 -0.42 -23.55 -26.70
N PRO A 574 0.88 -23.30 -26.92
CA PRO A 574 1.91 -24.29 -26.62
C PRO A 574 1.91 -24.68 -25.14
N LEU A 575 2.37 -25.88 -24.85
CA LEU A 575 2.73 -26.30 -23.50
C LEU A 575 3.95 -25.51 -23.00
N PRO A 576 4.05 -25.19 -21.70
CA PRO A 576 5.09 -24.30 -21.16
C PRO A 576 6.53 -24.79 -21.39
N ASP A 577 6.73 -26.11 -21.39
CA ASP A 577 8.02 -26.79 -21.53
C ASP A 577 8.28 -27.28 -22.96
N ASN A 578 7.25 -27.35 -23.81
CA ASN A 578 7.35 -27.87 -25.16
C ASN A 578 6.50 -27.10 -26.16
N VAL A 579 7.13 -26.13 -26.84
CA VAL A 579 6.50 -25.35 -27.93
C VAL A 579 6.02 -26.21 -29.12
N MET A 580 6.45 -27.48 -29.22
CA MET A 580 6.03 -28.42 -30.26
C MET A 580 4.76 -29.20 -29.87
N SER A 581 4.21 -28.99 -28.68
CA SER A 581 2.94 -29.60 -28.23
C SER A 581 2.02 -28.49 -27.74
N TRP A 582 0.76 -28.50 -28.17
CA TRP A 582 -0.18 -27.43 -27.87
C TRP A 582 -1.50 -27.98 -27.38
N ASN A 583 -2.08 -27.30 -26.41
CA ASN A 583 -3.46 -27.51 -26.01
C ASN A 583 -4.35 -26.52 -26.74
N ALA A 584 -5.51 -26.98 -27.17
CA ALA A 584 -6.53 -26.16 -27.81
C ALA A 584 -7.90 -26.47 -27.24
N VAL A 585 -8.78 -25.47 -27.29
CA VAL A 585 -10.19 -25.58 -26.90
C VAL A 585 -11.02 -25.04 -28.03
N ILE A 586 -12.06 -25.80 -28.41
CA ILE A 586 -13.08 -25.35 -29.36
C ILE A 586 -14.42 -25.30 -28.62
N ILE A 587 -15.02 -24.12 -28.63
CA ILE A 587 -16.41 -23.91 -28.22
C ILE A 587 -17.30 -24.33 -29.39
N GLY A 588 -18.30 -25.15 -29.08
CA GLY A 588 -19.29 -25.62 -30.03
C GLY A 588 -19.98 -24.47 -30.75
N PRO A 589 -20.06 -24.50 -32.10
CA PRO A 589 -20.66 -23.40 -32.84
C PRO A 589 -22.15 -23.22 -32.50
N ALA A 590 -22.60 -21.97 -32.44
CA ALA A 590 -24.00 -21.63 -32.26
C ALA A 590 -24.87 -22.22 -33.38
N GLU A 591 -26.12 -22.52 -33.07
CA GLU A 591 -27.10 -23.13 -33.99
C GLU A 591 -26.73 -24.55 -34.46
N THR A 592 -25.79 -25.20 -33.77
CA THR A 592 -25.44 -26.60 -34.01
C THR A 592 -25.78 -27.49 -32.81
N PRO A 593 -25.88 -28.81 -32.98
CA PRO A 593 -26.07 -29.73 -31.86
C PRO A 593 -24.93 -29.67 -30.82
N PHE A 594 -23.76 -29.14 -31.21
CA PHE A 594 -22.57 -28.99 -30.37
C PHE A 594 -22.58 -27.68 -29.56
N GLU A 595 -23.52 -26.77 -29.81
CA GLU A 595 -23.65 -25.48 -29.11
C GLU A 595 -23.58 -25.67 -27.59
N ASP A 596 -22.89 -24.75 -26.92
CA ASP A 596 -22.55 -24.76 -25.48
C ASP A 596 -21.51 -25.81 -25.04
N GLY A 597 -21.07 -26.72 -25.92
CA GLY A 597 -20.00 -27.67 -25.62
C GLY A 597 -18.60 -27.04 -25.62
N THR A 598 -17.71 -27.55 -24.76
CA THR A 598 -16.31 -27.09 -24.65
C THR A 598 -15.37 -28.27 -24.88
N PHE A 599 -14.80 -28.39 -26.08
CA PHE A 599 -14.04 -29.57 -26.46
C PHE A 599 -12.54 -29.31 -26.41
N LYS A 600 -11.81 -30.12 -25.63
CA LYS A 600 -10.35 -30.05 -25.48
C LYS A 600 -9.67 -30.83 -26.61
N LEU A 601 -8.60 -30.30 -27.19
CA LEU A 601 -7.77 -30.93 -28.22
C LEU A 601 -6.29 -30.78 -27.90
N VAL A 602 -5.50 -31.72 -28.40
CA VAL A 602 -4.04 -31.60 -28.42
C VAL A 602 -3.54 -31.54 -29.87
N LEU A 603 -2.58 -30.65 -30.13
CA LEU A 603 -1.86 -30.55 -31.40
C LEU A 603 -0.39 -30.87 -31.17
N GLN A 604 0.15 -31.79 -31.98
CA GLN A 604 1.54 -32.20 -31.87
C GLN A 604 2.29 -31.91 -33.17
N PHE A 605 3.37 -31.13 -33.04
CA PHE A 605 4.19 -30.63 -34.14
C PHE A 605 5.55 -31.35 -34.14
N ASP A 606 6.12 -31.52 -35.33
CA ASP A 606 7.51 -31.97 -35.49
C ASP A 606 8.37 -30.86 -36.12
N GLU A 607 9.69 -31.06 -36.17
CA GLU A 607 10.64 -30.08 -36.70
C GLU A 607 10.47 -29.82 -38.22
N GLN A 608 9.60 -30.57 -38.91
CA GLN A 608 9.26 -30.33 -40.30
C GLN A 608 8.11 -29.32 -40.46
N TYR A 609 7.46 -28.88 -39.37
CA TYR A 609 6.46 -27.83 -39.42
C TYR A 609 7.05 -26.49 -39.94
N PRO A 610 6.38 -25.77 -40.86
CA PRO A 610 5.03 -25.99 -41.40
C PRO A 610 4.98 -26.82 -42.69
N ASN A 611 6.07 -27.43 -43.14
CA ASN A 611 6.09 -28.21 -44.39
C ASN A 611 5.31 -29.52 -44.29
N LYS A 612 5.15 -30.05 -43.07
CA LYS A 612 4.31 -31.20 -42.73
C LYS A 612 3.20 -30.77 -41.75
N PRO A 613 1.97 -31.29 -41.88
CA PRO A 613 0.88 -30.98 -40.94
C PRO A 613 1.18 -31.51 -39.54
N PRO A 614 0.64 -30.87 -38.49
CA PRO A 614 0.63 -31.45 -37.14
C PRO A 614 -0.34 -32.63 -37.05
N SER A 615 -0.16 -33.46 -36.03
CA SER A 615 -1.20 -34.37 -35.56
C SER A 615 -2.18 -33.61 -34.69
N VAL A 616 -3.48 -33.89 -34.81
CA VAL A 616 -4.55 -33.25 -34.01
C VAL A 616 -5.52 -34.31 -33.52
N LYS A 617 -5.86 -34.24 -32.23
CA LYS A 617 -6.75 -35.20 -31.56
C LYS A 617 -7.64 -34.48 -30.55
N PHE A 618 -8.92 -34.83 -30.51
CA PHE A 618 -9.79 -34.48 -29.38
C PHE A 618 -9.42 -35.31 -28.15
N MET A 619 -9.28 -34.62 -27.02
CA MET A 619 -9.15 -35.22 -25.70
C MET A 619 -10.52 -35.53 -25.11
N SER A 620 -11.48 -34.61 -25.31
CA SER A 620 -12.87 -34.83 -24.93
C SER A 620 -13.50 -35.93 -25.78
N GLU A 621 -14.44 -36.67 -25.20
CA GLU A 621 -15.24 -37.63 -25.96
C GLU A 621 -15.96 -36.91 -27.11
N MET A 622 -16.06 -37.53 -28.29
CA MET A 622 -16.68 -36.91 -29.47
C MET A 622 -17.60 -37.88 -30.22
N PHE A 623 -18.83 -37.45 -30.50
CA PHE A 623 -19.75 -38.17 -31.39
C PHE A 623 -19.99 -37.41 -32.69
N HIS A 624 -19.10 -37.58 -33.67
CA HIS A 624 -19.12 -36.80 -34.91
C HIS A 624 -18.77 -37.66 -36.16
N PRO A 625 -19.43 -37.49 -37.32
CA PRO A 625 -19.17 -38.30 -38.52
C PRO A 625 -17.71 -38.35 -39.00
N ASN A 626 -16.93 -37.29 -38.76
CA ASN A 626 -15.53 -37.18 -39.19
C ASN A 626 -14.49 -37.29 -38.05
N VAL A 627 -14.89 -37.73 -36.86
CA VAL A 627 -13.99 -37.97 -35.72
C VAL A 627 -13.99 -39.48 -35.41
N TYR A 628 -12.82 -40.08 -35.29
CA TYR A 628 -12.67 -41.48 -34.91
C TYR A 628 -13.00 -41.67 -33.43
N ALA A 629 -13.30 -42.91 -33.01
CA ALA A 629 -13.48 -43.23 -31.58
C ALA A 629 -12.23 -42.93 -30.74
N SER A 630 -11.05 -42.91 -31.37
CA SER A 630 -9.80 -42.49 -30.73
C SER A 630 -9.69 -40.97 -30.52
N GLY A 631 -10.61 -40.15 -31.02
CA GLY A 631 -10.53 -38.69 -30.98
C GLY A 631 -9.74 -38.07 -32.14
N GLU A 632 -9.08 -38.89 -32.98
CA GLU A 632 -8.38 -38.40 -34.18
C GLU A 632 -9.37 -37.89 -35.24
N LEU A 633 -8.93 -36.91 -36.05
CA LEU A 633 -9.77 -36.29 -37.06
C LEU A 633 -9.48 -36.80 -38.46
N CYS A 634 -10.53 -37.08 -39.22
CA CYS A 634 -10.45 -37.25 -40.67
C CYS A 634 -10.78 -35.91 -41.36
N LEU A 635 -9.77 -35.03 -41.46
CA LEU A 635 -9.88 -33.70 -42.07
C LEU A 635 -8.86 -33.55 -43.21
N ASP A 636 -9.33 -33.25 -44.42
CA ASP A 636 -8.51 -33.22 -45.64
C ASP A 636 -7.29 -32.29 -45.55
N ILE A 637 -7.43 -31.15 -44.85
CA ILE A 637 -6.33 -30.18 -44.71
C ILE A 637 -5.19 -30.72 -43.84
N LEU A 638 -5.44 -31.70 -42.97
CA LEU A 638 -4.41 -32.37 -42.16
C LEU A 638 -3.80 -33.59 -42.87
N GLN A 639 -4.29 -33.92 -44.07
CA GLN A 639 -3.84 -35.05 -44.87
C GLN A 639 -3.35 -34.56 -46.25
N ASN A 640 -4.08 -34.88 -47.31
CA ASN A 640 -3.65 -34.70 -48.69
C ASN A 640 -3.77 -33.25 -49.19
N ARG A 641 -4.42 -32.35 -48.44
CA ARG A 641 -4.58 -30.93 -48.79
C ARG A 641 -3.82 -29.97 -47.88
N TRP A 642 -2.81 -30.46 -47.14
CA TRP A 642 -1.97 -29.60 -46.30
C TRP A 642 -1.21 -28.56 -47.14
N SER A 643 -1.13 -27.34 -46.61
CA SER A 643 -0.34 -26.25 -47.15
C SER A 643 0.48 -25.61 -46.02
N PRO A 644 1.78 -25.32 -46.21
CA PRO A 644 2.60 -24.63 -45.21
C PRO A 644 2.16 -23.19 -44.89
N THR A 645 1.19 -22.67 -45.64
CA THR A 645 0.54 -21.38 -45.35
C THR A 645 -0.52 -21.50 -44.26
N TYR A 646 -1.07 -22.69 -44.00
CA TYR A 646 -1.97 -22.89 -42.88
C TYR A 646 -1.21 -22.80 -41.57
N ASP A 647 -1.87 -22.20 -40.59
CA ASP A 647 -1.40 -22.03 -39.23
C ASP A 647 -2.41 -22.61 -38.24
N VAL A 648 -2.08 -22.55 -36.95
CA VAL A 648 -2.92 -23.07 -35.87
C VAL A 648 -4.34 -22.48 -35.92
N SER A 649 -4.47 -21.18 -36.19
CA SER A 649 -5.77 -20.50 -36.37
C SER A 649 -6.61 -21.12 -37.50
N SER A 650 -5.99 -21.32 -38.67
CA SER A 650 -6.65 -21.90 -39.83
C SER A 650 -7.08 -23.35 -39.60
N ILE A 651 -6.27 -24.12 -38.87
CA ILE A 651 -6.57 -25.51 -38.50
C ILE A 651 -7.81 -25.55 -37.60
N LEU A 652 -7.81 -24.80 -36.50
CA LEU A 652 -8.91 -24.83 -35.51
C LEU A 652 -10.21 -24.29 -36.10
N THR A 653 -10.14 -23.25 -36.92
CA THR A 653 -11.33 -22.75 -37.66
C THR A 653 -11.91 -23.82 -38.58
N SER A 654 -11.05 -24.59 -39.24
CA SER A 654 -11.50 -25.67 -40.14
C SER A 654 -12.15 -26.82 -39.35
N ILE A 655 -11.64 -27.12 -38.14
CA ILE A 655 -12.24 -28.11 -37.24
C ILE A 655 -13.60 -27.61 -36.72
N GLN A 656 -13.68 -26.35 -36.29
CA GLN A 656 -14.94 -25.75 -35.86
C GLN A 656 -15.99 -25.72 -36.99
N SER A 657 -15.57 -25.43 -38.23
CA SER A 657 -16.44 -25.51 -39.40
C SER A 657 -16.90 -26.95 -39.68
N LEU A 658 -16.07 -27.95 -39.40
CA LEU A 658 -16.40 -29.36 -39.58
C LEU A 658 -17.50 -29.81 -38.60
N LEU A 659 -17.54 -29.27 -37.38
CA LEU A 659 -18.61 -29.52 -36.41
C LEU A 659 -19.97 -28.99 -36.88
N ASN A 660 -19.95 -27.89 -37.63
CA ASN A 660 -21.16 -27.29 -38.21
C ASN A 660 -21.67 -28.09 -39.42
N ASP A 661 -20.78 -28.46 -40.34
CA ASP A 661 -21.13 -29.18 -41.57
C ASP A 661 -20.25 -30.44 -41.78
N PRO A 662 -20.67 -31.60 -41.22
CA PRO A 662 -19.91 -32.84 -41.35
C PRO A 662 -19.94 -33.41 -42.76
N ASN A 663 -18.80 -33.96 -43.18
CA ASN A 663 -18.70 -34.72 -44.42
C ASN A 663 -19.14 -36.19 -44.21
N ILE A 664 -20.35 -36.51 -44.67
CA ILE A 664 -20.93 -37.86 -44.61
C ILE A 664 -20.58 -38.78 -45.79
N SER A 665 -19.83 -38.32 -46.80
CA SER A 665 -19.51 -39.16 -47.97
C SER A 665 -18.42 -40.21 -47.69
N SER A 666 -17.56 -39.93 -46.71
CA SER A 666 -16.48 -40.84 -46.26
C SER A 666 -16.24 -40.66 -44.76
N PRO A 667 -17.18 -41.12 -43.90
CA PRO A 667 -17.14 -40.83 -42.47
C PRO A 667 -16.09 -41.68 -41.73
N ALA A 668 -15.45 -41.07 -40.73
CA ALA A 668 -14.63 -41.76 -39.74
C ALA A 668 -15.49 -42.55 -38.73
N ASN A 669 -16.68 -42.02 -38.44
CA ASN A 669 -17.69 -42.67 -37.59
C ASN A 669 -18.96 -42.93 -38.41
N VAL A 670 -19.09 -44.17 -38.89
CA VAL A 670 -20.21 -44.61 -39.75
C VAL A 670 -21.55 -44.52 -39.03
N GLU A 671 -21.58 -44.79 -37.72
CA GLU A 671 -22.79 -44.71 -36.90
C GLU A 671 -23.29 -43.26 -36.81
N ALA A 672 -22.40 -42.33 -36.46
CA ALA A 672 -22.72 -40.91 -36.40
C ALA A 672 -23.21 -40.38 -37.76
N ALA A 673 -22.60 -40.82 -38.86
CA ALA A 673 -23.02 -40.44 -40.21
C ALA A 673 -24.41 -40.96 -40.59
N ASN A 674 -24.72 -42.22 -40.29
CA ASN A 674 -26.04 -42.80 -40.54
C ASN A 674 -27.13 -42.12 -39.69
N LEU A 675 -26.87 -41.86 -38.42
CA LEU A 675 -27.80 -41.13 -37.55
C LEU A 675 -27.97 -39.68 -38.01
N TYR A 676 -26.88 -39.00 -38.41
CA TYR A 676 -26.93 -37.64 -38.96
C TYR A 676 -27.86 -37.58 -40.18
N LYS A 677 -27.77 -38.57 -41.08
CA LYS A 677 -28.50 -38.64 -42.35
C LYS A 677 -29.95 -39.07 -42.19
N ASP A 678 -30.18 -40.18 -41.49
CA ASP A 678 -31.48 -40.87 -41.50
C ASP A 678 -32.29 -40.67 -40.21
N HIS A 679 -31.66 -40.29 -39.10
CA HIS A 679 -32.28 -40.22 -37.76
C HIS A 679 -31.83 -38.98 -36.95
N ARG A 680 -32.05 -37.79 -37.52
CA ARG A 680 -31.53 -36.52 -37.01
C ARG A 680 -31.78 -36.26 -35.52
N SER A 681 -32.97 -36.58 -35.01
CA SER A 681 -33.29 -36.38 -33.59
C SER A 681 -32.47 -37.27 -32.65
N GLN A 682 -32.17 -38.51 -33.06
CA GLN A 682 -31.32 -39.42 -32.28
C GLN A 682 -29.85 -39.00 -32.32
N TYR A 683 -29.40 -38.51 -33.49
CA TYR A 683 -28.07 -37.90 -33.62
C TYR A 683 -27.90 -36.71 -32.66
N ILE A 684 -28.85 -35.77 -32.66
CA ILE A 684 -28.80 -34.59 -31.79
C ILE A 684 -28.77 -35.02 -30.32
N LYS A 685 -29.59 -35.99 -29.91
CA LYS A 685 -29.60 -36.48 -28.53
C LYS A 685 -28.21 -36.98 -28.10
N ARG A 686 -27.56 -37.78 -28.94
CA ARG A 686 -26.25 -38.36 -28.63
C ARG A 686 -25.11 -37.34 -28.66
N VAL A 687 -25.22 -36.32 -29.51
CA VAL A 687 -24.29 -35.18 -29.47
C VAL A 687 -24.47 -34.38 -28.18
N ARG A 688 -25.72 -34.17 -27.73
CA ARG A 688 -26.00 -33.46 -26.47
C ARG A 688 -25.44 -34.17 -25.24
N GLU A 689 -25.48 -35.51 -25.21
CA GLU A 689 -24.83 -36.29 -24.15
C GLU A 689 -23.32 -36.00 -24.07
N VAL A 690 -22.67 -35.81 -25.23
CA VAL A 690 -21.23 -35.49 -25.29
C VAL A 690 -20.95 -34.01 -24.95
N VAL A 691 -21.86 -33.10 -25.31
CA VAL A 691 -21.80 -31.68 -24.89
C VAL A 691 -21.88 -31.57 -23.36
N GLU A 692 -22.80 -32.29 -22.73
CA GLU A 692 -22.95 -32.31 -21.27
C GLU A 692 -21.68 -32.85 -20.59
N LYS A 693 -21.14 -33.98 -21.08
CA LYS A 693 -19.88 -34.53 -20.55
C LYS A 693 -18.69 -33.59 -20.68
N SER A 694 -18.66 -32.76 -21.72
CA SER A 694 -17.58 -31.80 -21.93
C SER A 694 -17.50 -30.72 -20.83
N TRP A 695 -18.52 -30.61 -19.97
CA TRP A 695 -18.53 -29.72 -18.81
C TRP A 695 -17.99 -30.36 -17.53
N ASP A 696 -18.03 -31.70 -17.43
CA ASP A 696 -17.67 -32.45 -16.22
C ASP A 696 -16.18 -32.90 -16.22
N GLU A 697 -15.48 -32.84 -17.36
CA GLU A 697 -14.05 -33.20 -17.51
C GLU A 697 -13.08 -32.19 -16.84
N ASP A 698 -13.51 -31.43 -15.83
CA ASP A 698 -12.68 -30.52 -15.02
C ASP A 698 -12.40 -31.06 -13.60
N ASP A 699 -12.98 -32.21 -13.20
CA ASP A 699 -12.87 -32.79 -11.84
C ASP A 699 -12.03 -34.09 -11.72
N ASP A 700 -11.57 -34.73 -12.80
CA ASP A 700 -11.07 -36.13 -12.77
C ASP A 700 -9.55 -36.35 -13.05
N ASP A 701 -8.69 -35.33 -13.04
CA ASP A 701 -7.24 -35.52 -13.32
C ASP A 701 -6.37 -35.85 -12.08
N ASP A 702 -6.97 -36.15 -10.90
CA ASP A 702 -6.23 -36.48 -9.66
C ASP A 702 -6.38 -37.93 -9.15
N GLU A 703 -7.04 -38.83 -9.90
CA GLU A 703 -7.09 -40.27 -9.55
C GLU A 703 -6.78 -41.15 -10.76
N ASP A 704 -5.50 -41.52 -10.95
CA ASP A 704 -5.07 -42.89 -11.27
C ASP A 704 -3.56 -42.91 -11.65
N ASP A 705 -2.71 -43.19 -10.67
CA ASP A 705 -1.42 -43.86 -10.90
C ASP A 705 -0.99 -44.59 -9.61
N SER A 706 -1.90 -45.42 -9.09
CA SER A 706 -1.54 -46.53 -8.22
C SER A 706 -2.52 -47.67 -8.45
N ASP A 707 -2.21 -48.51 -9.43
CA ASP A 707 -2.26 -49.97 -9.34
C ASP A 707 -2.29 -50.58 -10.77
N GLU A 708 -1.18 -51.17 -11.21
CA GLU A 708 -1.13 -52.54 -11.76
C GLU A 708 0.30 -52.90 -12.25
N GLU A 709 0.88 -53.91 -11.58
CA GLU A 709 2.00 -54.85 -11.87
C GLU A 709 3.34 -54.38 -12.49
#